data_AF-A0A7R8XG57-F1
#
_entry.id   AF-A0A7R8XG57-F1
#
_cell.length_a   1.000
_cell.length_b   1.000
_cell.length_c   1.000
_cell.angle_alpha   90.00
_cell.angle_beta   90.00
_cell.angle_gamma   90.00
#
_symmetry.space_group_name_H-M   'P 1'
#
loop_
_entity.id
_entity.type
_entity.pdbx_description
1 polymer ?
#
loop_
_entity_poly.entity_id
_entity_poly.type
_entity_poly.pdbx_seq_one_letter_code
_entity_poly.pdbx_strand_id
1 'polypeptide(L)'
;VTAPIRRTAAMLAGHGFIVACPEIYHEFEPLGTVLAYDEAGTTRGNELKITKPVDAYDSDARAVLDYLKSRADCTGRLGVMGICVGGHLAFRAAMNPDVLATVCFYATDIHKKALGLGKNDNSLLRAGEIKGELLHIWGRQDPHVPLEGRNLVKARLDEVGTKYTWHEFNGQHAFMRDEGHRYDPALSRLSWDLLLELFNRRLGWDAAGRLPPEMKILSVGRGKVEFDAWRADIKSMLDAKFKSGYDQKIFERFIARNHYFANSADDPDAYKRMAETLGDTKTFPQNLAYFLSVRPTDFAPVVEQLSGVGLVDESKYWRRVLIEKPFGTDLASAQDLQARLTRHLKESQIYRIDHYLGKTAVQGIMLTRFANAIFEPLWNKDHIDHVQITNNEILGVGDRTTFYDATGALRDMFQSHLLQTLALTAMEKPKDLTPDSIRAEKIKLLQAIRPIDAKNLNKQAFRAQYAAGRVCVGDGHGENVAGYLDELKRDGIESSHTETYAAVKLWIDNERWKGVPFYVRTAKRMHEGNVAISVKFKKSPMQLNDSQHQNWLVISIQPKETVKLEIESKIPGLDIATRTLSIDAPTRQQGDESIDSYETLMLNLMEGDPSQYLHISEVEAQWKLVDPIVKTWAADKTPLLQYRAGDRDPKESGVIFETEDQFWRYSIELGGDKH
;
A
#
# COMPACT_ATOMS: atom_id res chain seq x y z
N VAL A 1 -37.58 3.43 -13.24
CA VAL A 1 -36.41 4.15 -12.62
C VAL A 1 -35.94 5.36 -13.46
N THR A 2 -35.64 6.52 -12.85
CA THR A 2 -35.16 7.76 -13.54
C THR A 2 -33.69 7.69 -14.00
N ALA A 3 -33.28 8.57 -14.92
CA ALA A 3 -31.94 8.53 -15.51
C ALA A 3 -30.78 8.78 -14.50
N PRO A 4 -30.83 9.77 -13.58
CA PRO A 4 -29.81 9.94 -12.52
C PRO A 4 -29.66 8.73 -11.62
N ILE A 5 -30.78 8.09 -11.24
CA ILE A 5 -30.76 6.91 -10.38
C ILE A 5 -30.20 5.70 -11.13
N ARG A 6 -30.48 5.57 -12.44
CA ARG A 6 -29.83 4.55 -13.29
C ARG A 6 -28.31 4.75 -13.36
N ARG A 7 -27.82 5.99 -13.50
CA ARG A 7 -26.38 6.32 -13.51
C ARG A 7 -25.73 6.05 -12.14
N THR A 8 -26.40 6.43 -11.06
CA THR A 8 -26.02 6.14 -9.65
C THR A 8 -25.84 4.63 -9.43
N ALA A 9 -26.82 3.83 -9.86
CA ALA A 9 -26.76 2.36 -9.73
C ALA A 9 -25.65 1.74 -10.60
N ALA A 10 -25.47 2.23 -11.83
CA ALA A 10 -24.40 1.77 -12.71
C ALA A 10 -23.00 2.10 -12.16
N MET A 11 -22.83 3.26 -11.52
CA MET A 11 -21.54 3.63 -10.92
C MET A 11 -21.21 2.76 -9.70
N LEU A 12 -22.19 2.48 -8.82
CA LEU A 12 -22.01 1.51 -7.74
C LEU A 12 -21.66 0.11 -8.26
N ALA A 13 -22.30 -0.35 -9.34
CA ALA A 13 -21.93 -1.60 -9.99
C ALA A 13 -20.49 -1.58 -10.55
N GLY A 14 -20.05 -0.43 -11.07
CA GLY A 14 -18.66 -0.20 -11.49
C GLY A 14 -17.64 -0.27 -10.34
N HIS A 15 -18.06 -0.06 -9.09
CA HIS A 15 -17.25 -0.25 -7.88
C HIS A 15 -17.38 -1.68 -7.28
N GLY A 16 -18.00 -2.63 -8.00
CA GLY A 16 -18.05 -4.04 -7.62
C GLY A 16 -19.26 -4.44 -6.76
N PHE A 17 -20.24 -3.55 -6.55
CA PHE A 17 -21.46 -3.88 -5.81
C PHE A 17 -22.55 -4.48 -6.71
N ILE A 18 -23.32 -5.44 -6.19
CA ILE A 18 -24.58 -5.84 -6.82
C ILE A 18 -25.67 -4.87 -6.39
N VAL A 19 -26.29 -4.21 -7.36
CA VAL A 19 -27.27 -3.13 -7.10
C VAL A 19 -28.65 -3.54 -7.60
N ALA A 20 -29.64 -3.49 -6.71
CA ALA A 20 -31.06 -3.54 -7.06
C ALA A 20 -31.69 -2.17 -6.80
N CYS A 21 -32.53 -1.70 -7.72
CA CYS A 21 -33.28 -0.45 -7.59
C CYS A 21 -34.77 -0.73 -7.77
N PRO A 22 -35.58 -0.81 -6.68
CA PRO A 22 -37.00 -1.08 -6.78
C PRO A 22 -37.79 0.08 -7.40
N GLU A 23 -38.97 -0.24 -7.92
CA GLU A 23 -39.97 0.75 -8.32
C GLU A 23 -40.94 0.99 -7.15
N ILE A 24 -40.78 2.11 -6.45
CA ILE A 24 -41.43 2.36 -5.15
C ILE A 24 -42.96 2.60 -5.22
N TYR A 25 -43.55 2.59 -6.41
CA TYR A 25 -44.99 2.81 -6.67
C TYR A 25 -45.60 1.74 -7.60
N HIS A 26 -45.00 0.54 -7.63
CA HIS A 26 -45.40 -0.57 -8.50
C HIS A 26 -46.87 -1.03 -8.36
N GLU A 27 -47.53 -0.68 -7.25
CA GLU A 27 -48.95 -0.98 -7.00
C GLU A 27 -49.91 0.05 -7.61
N PHE A 28 -49.41 1.22 -7.99
CA PHE A 28 -50.21 2.37 -8.46
C PHE A 28 -49.90 2.78 -9.91
N GLU A 29 -48.75 2.38 -10.43
CA GLU A 29 -48.28 2.71 -11.77
C GLU A 29 -47.87 1.43 -12.53
N PRO A 30 -48.05 1.36 -13.86
CA PRO A 30 -47.57 0.24 -14.66
C PRO A 30 -46.06 0.00 -14.48
N LEU A 31 -45.63 -1.26 -14.50
CA LEU A 31 -44.21 -1.62 -14.40
C LEU A 31 -43.36 -0.91 -15.46
N GLY A 32 -42.22 -0.35 -15.04
CA GLY A 32 -41.33 0.45 -15.87
C GLY A 32 -41.69 1.93 -15.97
N THR A 33 -42.77 2.39 -15.34
CA THR A 33 -43.16 3.81 -15.35
C THR A 33 -42.08 4.71 -14.75
N VAL A 34 -41.77 5.82 -15.43
CA VAL A 34 -40.78 6.80 -14.99
C VAL A 34 -41.47 8.13 -14.72
N LEU A 35 -41.67 8.45 -13.43
CA LEU A 35 -42.04 9.79 -13.02
C LEU A 35 -40.82 10.71 -13.22
N ALA A 36 -40.89 11.56 -14.25
CA ALA A 36 -39.82 12.48 -14.59
C ALA A 36 -39.65 13.60 -13.54
N TYR A 37 -38.50 14.28 -13.54
CA TYR A 37 -38.26 15.46 -12.70
C TYR A 37 -38.88 16.75 -13.29
N ASP A 38 -40.04 16.62 -13.92
CA ASP A 38 -40.91 17.72 -14.34
C ASP A 38 -42.03 17.95 -13.32
N GLU A 39 -42.91 18.93 -13.58
CA GLU A 39 -43.99 19.30 -12.67
C GLU A 39 -45.03 18.16 -12.51
N ALA A 40 -45.36 17.45 -13.59
CA ALA A 40 -46.35 16.38 -13.59
C ALA A 40 -45.85 15.16 -12.81
N GLY A 41 -44.64 14.67 -13.11
CA GLY A 41 -43.99 13.57 -12.40
C GLY A 41 -43.69 13.91 -10.93
N THR A 42 -43.31 15.16 -10.63
CA THR A 42 -43.12 15.62 -9.25
C THR A 42 -44.44 15.69 -8.48
N THR A 43 -45.52 16.16 -9.11
CA THR A 43 -46.85 16.22 -8.50
C THR A 43 -47.37 14.82 -8.22
N ARG A 44 -47.34 13.93 -9.23
CA ARG A 44 -47.76 12.54 -9.10
C ARG A 44 -46.94 11.76 -8.07
N GLY A 45 -45.62 11.96 -8.06
CA GLY A 45 -44.74 11.35 -7.07
C GLY A 45 -45.03 11.81 -5.64
N ASN A 46 -45.40 13.08 -5.42
CA ASN A 46 -45.78 13.58 -4.10
C ASN A 46 -47.19 13.14 -3.67
N GLU A 47 -48.12 12.96 -4.59
CA GLU A 47 -49.42 12.33 -4.35
C GLU A 47 -49.23 10.87 -3.88
N LEU A 48 -48.55 10.05 -4.68
CA LEU A 48 -48.34 8.63 -4.38
C LEU A 48 -47.55 8.42 -3.08
N LYS A 49 -46.59 9.30 -2.76
CA LYS A 49 -45.85 9.33 -1.49
C LYS A 49 -46.77 9.31 -0.26
N ILE A 50 -47.93 9.98 -0.34
CA ILE A 50 -48.90 10.12 0.76
C ILE A 50 -50.18 9.27 0.57
N THR A 51 -50.25 8.46 -0.49
CA THR A 51 -51.33 7.51 -0.77
C THR A 51 -50.91 6.07 -0.44
N LYS A 52 -49.64 5.71 -0.70
CA LYS A 52 -49.09 4.39 -0.36
C LYS A 52 -48.95 4.22 1.17
N PRO A 53 -49.44 3.13 1.78
CA PRO A 53 -49.23 2.83 3.20
C PRO A 53 -47.73 2.80 3.59
N VAL A 54 -47.40 3.18 4.83
CA VAL A 54 -45.98 3.33 5.24
C VAL A 54 -45.26 1.98 5.40
N ASP A 55 -46.00 0.95 5.78
CA ASP A 55 -45.60 -0.45 5.90
C ASP A 55 -45.38 -1.13 4.53
N ALA A 56 -46.09 -0.69 3.49
CA ALA A 56 -45.86 -1.19 2.13
C ALA A 56 -44.41 -0.92 1.66
N TYR A 57 -43.86 0.27 1.94
CA TYR A 57 -42.45 0.57 1.65
C TYR A 57 -41.47 -0.32 2.42
N ASP A 58 -41.79 -0.68 3.67
CA ASP A 58 -40.94 -1.59 4.46
C ASP A 58 -40.97 -3.00 3.87
N SER A 59 -42.13 -3.43 3.37
CA SER A 59 -42.31 -4.74 2.71
C SER A 59 -41.55 -4.82 1.38
N ASP A 60 -41.56 -3.75 0.57
CA ASP A 60 -40.75 -3.64 -0.64
C ASP A 60 -39.26 -3.72 -0.32
N ALA A 61 -38.80 -2.98 0.70
CA ALA A 61 -37.40 -2.98 1.12
C ALA A 61 -36.97 -4.39 1.55
N ARG A 62 -37.80 -5.10 2.33
CA ARG A 62 -37.55 -6.50 2.72
C ARG A 62 -37.45 -7.41 1.51
N ALA A 63 -38.39 -7.34 0.57
CA ALA A 63 -38.41 -8.17 -0.63
C ALA A 63 -37.15 -7.97 -1.51
N VAL A 64 -36.68 -6.72 -1.65
CA VAL A 64 -35.44 -6.41 -2.40
C VAL A 64 -34.19 -6.93 -1.68
N LEU A 65 -34.15 -6.78 -0.35
CA LEU A 65 -33.05 -7.29 0.48
C LEU A 65 -32.99 -8.83 0.43
N ASP A 66 -34.14 -9.51 0.49
CA ASP A 66 -34.22 -10.97 0.33
C ASP A 66 -33.83 -11.43 -1.07
N TYR A 67 -34.30 -10.72 -2.12
CA TYR A 67 -33.87 -11.00 -3.49
C TYR A 67 -32.35 -10.90 -3.63
N LEU A 68 -31.73 -9.79 -3.20
CA LEU A 68 -30.27 -9.62 -3.23
C LEU A 68 -29.56 -10.74 -2.46
N LYS A 69 -30.01 -11.04 -1.23
CA LYS A 69 -29.43 -12.08 -0.36
C LYS A 69 -29.57 -13.49 -0.92
N SER A 70 -30.58 -13.74 -1.75
CA SER A 70 -30.81 -15.02 -2.42
C SER A 70 -29.93 -15.28 -3.64
N ARG A 71 -29.27 -14.24 -4.17
CA ARG A 71 -28.41 -14.39 -5.36
C ARG A 71 -27.09 -15.05 -5.01
N ALA A 72 -26.67 -16.01 -5.82
CA ALA A 72 -25.40 -16.73 -5.65
C ALA A 72 -24.14 -15.84 -5.76
N ASP A 73 -24.23 -14.69 -6.43
CA ASP A 73 -23.14 -13.71 -6.56
C ASP A 73 -23.12 -12.66 -5.43
N CYS A 74 -24.10 -12.67 -4.52
CA CYS A 74 -24.13 -11.77 -3.36
C CYS A 74 -23.35 -12.34 -2.18
N THR A 75 -22.57 -11.49 -1.50
CA THR A 75 -21.82 -11.86 -0.28
C THR A 75 -22.70 -12.04 0.96
N GLY A 76 -24.01 -11.86 0.84
CA GLY A 76 -24.98 -11.83 1.95
C GLY A 76 -24.89 -10.58 2.84
N ARG A 77 -23.91 -9.69 2.60
CA ARG A 77 -23.79 -8.40 3.30
C ARG A 77 -24.56 -7.34 2.53
N LEU A 78 -25.52 -6.70 3.19
CA LEU A 78 -26.42 -5.74 2.55
C LEU A 78 -26.14 -4.31 3.03
N GLY A 79 -26.11 -3.39 2.07
CA GLY A 79 -26.09 -1.95 2.31
C GLY A 79 -27.20 -1.27 1.51
N VAL A 80 -27.67 -0.11 1.97
CA VAL A 80 -28.75 0.64 1.30
C VAL A 80 -28.32 2.10 1.12
N MET A 81 -28.61 2.70 -0.03
CA MET A 81 -28.45 4.15 -0.21
C MET A 81 -29.72 4.76 -0.78
N GLY A 82 -29.91 6.05 -0.56
CA GLY A 82 -31.04 6.76 -1.13
C GLY A 82 -30.91 8.28 -1.13
N ILE A 83 -31.64 8.91 -2.06
CA ILE A 83 -31.54 10.33 -2.39
C ILE A 83 -32.94 10.97 -2.29
N CYS A 84 -33.06 12.14 -1.65
CA CYS A 84 -34.35 12.83 -1.40
C CYS A 84 -35.32 11.92 -0.62
N VAL A 85 -36.51 11.64 -1.16
CA VAL A 85 -37.46 10.65 -0.62
C VAL A 85 -36.83 9.24 -0.55
N GLY A 86 -35.95 8.90 -1.49
CA GLY A 86 -35.17 7.67 -1.40
C GLY A 86 -34.27 7.63 -0.17
N GLY A 87 -33.77 8.78 0.31
CA GLY A 87 -32.99 8.86 1.55
C GLY A 87 -33.84 8.58 2.80
N HIS A 88 -35.12 8.94 2.77
CA HIS A 88 -36.11 8.54 3.79
C HIS A 88 -36.36 7.03 3.72
N LEU A 89 -36.55 6.48 2.52
CA LEU A 89 -36.72 5.04 2.33
C LEU A 89 -35.48 4.23 2.73
N ALA A 90 -34.27 4.75 2.50
CA ALA A 90 -33.02 4.15 2.97
C ALA A 90 -32.94 4.15 4.50
N PHE A 91 -33.29 5.26 5.16
CA PHE A 91 -33.40 5.34 6.62
C PHE A 91 -34.37 4.31 7.20
N ARG A 92 -35.51 4.06 6.53
CA ARG A 92 -36.46 3.00 6.92
C ARG A 92 -35.91 1.60 6.67
N ALA A 93 -35.30 1.38 5.50
CA ALA A 93 -34.70 0.10 5.16
C ALA A 93 -33.60 -0.31 6.16
N ALA A 94 -32.88 0.66 6.75
CA ALA A 94 -31.89 0.44 7.81
C ALA A 94 -32.44 -0.18 9.12
N MET A 95 -33.77 -0.19 9.30
CA MET A 95 -34.44 -0.90 10.40
C MET A 95 -34.44 -2.42 10.20
N ASN A 96 -34.10 -2.91 8.99
CA ASN A 96 -33.86 -4.33 8.75
C ASN A 96 -32.53 -4.77 9.39
N PRO A 97 -32.51 -5.84 10.20
CA PRO A 97 -31.30 -6.26 10.93
C PRO A 97 -30.17 -6.77 10.02
N ASP A 98 -30.46 -7.09 8.76
CA ASP A 98 -29.47 -7.51 7.76
C ASP A 98 -28.65 -6.34 7.16
N VAL A 99 -29.09 -5.09 7.34
CA VAL A 99 -28.47 -3.92 6.71
C VAL A 99 -27.30 -3.41 7.57
N LEU A 100 -26.08 -3.54 7.05
CA LEU A 100 -24.83 -3.25 7.78
C LEU A 100 -24.36 -1.79 7.64
N ALA A 101 -24.81 -1.12 6.58
CA ALA A 101 -24.46 0.24 6.19
C ALA A 101 -25.63 0.92 5.50
N THR A 102 -25.88 2.20 5.79
CA THR A 102 -26.92 2.97 5.09
C THR A 102 -26.47 4.40 4.81
N VAL A 103 -26.69 4.89 3.59
CA VAL A 103 -26.39 6.27 3.19
C VAL A 103 -27.65 7.06 2.84
N CYS A 104 -27.88 8.13 3.58
CA CYS A 104 -29.06 8.98 3.52
C CYS A 104 -28.69 10.36 2.96
N PHE A 105 -28.79 10.55 1.64
CA PHE A 105 -28.55 11.84 0.98
C PHE A 105 -29.81 12.71 1.06
N TYR A 106 -29.72 13.79 1.85
CA TYR A 106 -30.75 14.82 2.05
C TYR A 106 -32.16 14.23 2.15
N ALA A 107 -32.31 13.30 3.11
CA ALA A 107 -33.53 12.54 3.35
C ALA A 107 -34.70 13.48 3.69
N THR A 108 -35.63 13.63 2.77
CA THR A 108 -36.78 14.53 2.91
C THR A 108 -37.81 13.97 3.87
N ASP A 109 -38.73 14.82 4.34
CA ASP A 109 -39.99 14.46 5.00
C ASP A 109 -39.94 13.72 6.35
N ILE A 110 -38.82 13.09 6.76
CA ILE A 110 -38.63 12.45 8.08
C ILE A 110 -39.05 13.40 9.22
N HIS A 111 -38.54 14.64 9.19
CA HIS A 111 -38.78 15.66 10.22
C HIS A 111 -40.22 16.20 10.25
N LYS A 112 -40.93 16.08 9.12
CA LYS A 112 -42.34 16.51 8.96
C LYS A 112 -43.32 15.35 9.10
N LYS A 113 -42.82 14.12 9.30
CA LYS A 113 -43.58 12.86 9.33
C LYS A 113 -44.51 12.65 8.13
N ALA A 114 -44.11 13.14 6.95
CA ALA A 114 -45.01 13.31 5.82
C ALA A 114 -45.06 12.13 4.83
N LEU A 115 -44.34 11.03 5.09
CA LEU A 115 -44.38 9.81 4.28
C LEU A 115 -45.58 8.93 4.65
N GLY A 116 -46.19 8.28 3.65
CA GLY A 116 -47.20 7.26 3.84
C GLY A 116 -48.64 7.76 3.90
N LEU A 117 -49.59 6.84 3.76
CA LEU A 117 -51.03 7.10 3.79
C LEU A 117 -51.42 7.97 4.99
N GLY A 118 -52.04 9.11 4.71
CA GLY A 118 -52.49 10.06 5.74
C GLY A 118 -51.38 10.81 6.47
N LYS A 119 -50.13 10.77 5.97
CA LYS A 119 -48.93 11.36 6.62
C LYS A 119 -48.67 10.77 8.01
N ASN A 120 -48.75 9.44 8.11
CA ASN A 120 -48.58 8.69 9.35
C ASN A 120 -47.17 8.08 9.48
N ASP A 121 -46.12 8.87 9.19
CA ASP A 121 -44.75 8.37 9.26
C ASP A 121 -44.28 8.17 10.71
N ASN A 122 -43.82 6.95 10.99
CA ASN A 122 -43.26 6.55 12.28
C ASN A 122 -41.72 6.42 12.29
N SER A 123 -41.02 6.87 11.23
CA SER A 123 -39.58 6.62 11.04
C SER A 123 -38.72 7.04 12.24
N LEU A 124 -38.93 8.24 12.79
CA LEU A 124 -38.19 8.71 13.96
C LEU A 124 -38.49 7.91 15.24
N LEU A 125 -39.73 7.42 15.41
CA LEU A 125 -40.06 6.59 16.58
C LEU A 125 -39.24 5.28 16.53
N ARG A 126 -39.18 4.67 15.34
CA ARG A 126 -38.50 3.40 15.04
C ARG A 126 -36.99 3.48 14.86
N ALA A 127 -36.37 4.66 14.98
CA ALA A 127 -34.93 4.85 14.76
C ALA A 127 -34.03 3.90 15.60
N GLY A 128 -34.46 3.52 16.81
CA GLY A 128 -33.73 2.57 17.67
C GLY A 128 -33.70 1.11 17.16
N GLU A 129 -34.49 0.77 16.13
CA GLU A 129 -34.41 -0.53 15.46
C GLU A 129 -33.14 -0.66 14.60
N ILE A 130 -32.57 0.45 14.14
CA ILE A 130 -31.40 0.50 13.25
C ILE A 130 -30.17 -0.07 13.97
N LYS A 131 -29.55 -1.10 13.37
CA LYS A 131 -28.30 -1.74 13.88
C LYS A 131 -27.08 -1.52 12.97
N GLY A 132 -27.30 -1.15 11.71
CA GLY A 132 -26.25 -0.76 10.78
C GLY A 132 -25.62 0.60 11.09
N GLU A 133 -24.53 0.91 10.40
CA GLU A 133 -23.89 2.24 10.48
C GLU A 133 -24.54 3.20 9.47
N LEU A 134 -25.02 4.35 9.94
CA LEU A 134 -25.63 5.38 9.09
C LEU A 134 -24.61 6.42 8.65
N LEU A 135 -24.73 6.91 7.42
CA LEU A 135 -24.09 8.14 6.93
C LEU A 135 -25.18 9.09 6.44
N HIS A 136 -25.28 10.25 7.09
CA HIS A 136 -26.19 11.32 6.71
C HIS A 136 -25.42 12.45 6.02
N ILE A 137 -25.86 12.83 4.82
CA ILE A 137 -25.24 13.88 4.01
C ILE A 137 -26.31 14.92 3.65
N TRP A 138 -26.08 16.19 4.00
CA TRP A 138 -27.05 17.27 3.86
C TRP A 138 -26.52 18.48 3.10
N GLY A 139 -27.40 19.16 2.36
CA GLY A 139 -27.17 20.53 1.91
C GLY A 139 -27.59 21.53 2.99
N ARG A 140 -26.72 22.49 3.35
CA ARG A 140 -27.04 23.59 4.29
C ARG A 140 -28.02 24.60 3.71
N GLN A 141 -28.19 24.63 2.39
CA GLN A 141 -29.12 25.50 1.67
C GLN A 141 -30.37 24.74 1.19
N ASP A 142 -30.67 23.58 1.77
CA ASP A 142 -31.83 22.76 1.43
C ASP A 142 -33.14 23.34 2.05
N PRO A 143 -34.09 23.86 1.25
CA PRO A 143 -35.34 24.41 1.78
C PRO A 143 -36.36 23.32 2.17
N HIS A 144 -36.18 22.07 1.71
CA HIS A 144 -37.08 20.97 2.01
C HIS A 144 -36.78 20.38 3.39
N VAL A 145 -35.49 20.33 3.76
CA VAL A 145 -34.98 19.88 5.07
C VAL A 145 -34.17 20.99 5.76
N PRO A 146 -34.84 22.00 6.36
CA PRO A 146 -34.18 23.11 7.03
C PRO A 146 -33.43 22.66 8.30
N LEU A 147 -32.62 23.55 8.88
CA LEU A 147 -31.76 23.27 10.03
C LEU A 147 -32.51 22.65 11.22
N GLU A 148 -33.70 23.14 11.54
CA GLU A 148 -34.55 22.63 12.63
C GLU A 148 -34.97 21.18 12.36
N GLY A 149 -35.28 20.86 11.10
CA GLY A 149 -35.62 19.51 10.67
C GLY A 149 -34.43 18.55 10.76
N ARG A 150 -33.26 19.00 10.33
CA ARG A 150 -32.01 18.22 10.41
C ARG A 150 -31.60 17.98 11.87
N ASN A 151 -31.71 19.00 12.73
CA ASN A 151 -31.47 18.89 14.17
C ASN A 151 -32.45 17.92 14.85
N LEU A 152 -33.73 17.90 14.46
CA LEU A 152 -34.72 16.96 15.00
C LEU A 152 -34.36 15.50 14.68
N VAL A 153 -33.90 15.22 13.45
CA VAL A 153 -33.43 13.87 13.06
C VAL A 153 -32.19 13.50 13.86
N LYS A 154 -31.20 14.41 13.95
CA LYS A 154 -29.95 14.18 14.67
C LYS A 154 -30.18 13.89 16.16
N ALA A 155 -30.94 14.75 16.83
CA ALA A 155 -31.25 14.61 18.26
C ALA A 155 -31.93 13.28 18.57
N ARG A 156 -32.79 12.76 17.68
CA ARG A 156 -33.39 11.43 17.86
C ARG A 156 -32.38 10.30 17.69
N LEU A 157 -31.45 10.40 16.74
CA LEU A 157 -30.38 9.41 16.57
C LEU A 157 -29.42 9.38 17.77
N ASP A 158 -29.12 10.55 18.34
CA ASP A 158 -28.37 10.67 19.59
C ASP A 158 -29.13 10.03 20.77
N GLU A 159 -30.43 10.34 20.91
CA GLU A 159 -31.30 9.81 21.97
C GLU A 159 -31.39 8.27 21.97
N VAL A 160 -31.48 7.65 20.78
CA VAL A 160 -31.54 6.17 20.65
C VAL A 160 -30.17 5.50 20.53
N GLY A 161 -29.07 6.26 20.59
CA GLY A 161 -27.71 5.72 20.52
C GLY A 161 -27.35 5.06 19.20
N THR A 162 -27.90 5.52 18.07
CA THR A 162 -27.57 4.96 16.74
C THR A 162 -26.13 5.28 16.37
N LYS A 163 -25.43 4.33 15.72
CA LYS A 163 -24.10 4.61 15.15
C LYS A 163 -24.24 5.37 13.84
N TYR A 164 -23.91 6.66 13.82
CA TYR A 164 -23.99 7.48 12.61
C TYR A 164 -22.83 8.45 12.42
N THR A 165 -22.58 8.78 11.15
CA THR A 165 -21.70 9.85 10.68
C THR A 165 -22.53 10.94 10.02
N TRP A 166 -22.16 12.22 10.19
CA TRP A 166 -22.98 13.37 9.80
C TRP A 166 -22.16 14.45 9.07
N HIS A 167 -22.50 14.70 7.81
CA HIS A 167 -21.87 15.74 6.98
C HIS A 167 -22.90 16.75 6.50
N GLU A 168 -22.50 18.02 6.51
CA GLU A 168 -23.28 19.12 5.95
C GLU A 168 -22.41 19.96 5.02
N PHE A 169 -22.81 20.07 3.76
CA PHE A 169 -22.10 20.83 2.74
C PHE A 169 -22.83 22.13 2.41
N ASN A 170 -22.13 23.12 1.85
CA ASN A 170 -22.72 24.37 1.35
C ASN A 170 -23.46 24.17 0.00
N GLY A 171 -24.33 23.16 -0.10
CA GLY A 171 -25.14 22.84 -1.27
C GLY A 171 -26.64 23.03 -1.05
N GLN A 172 -27.38 23.15 -2.16
CA GLN A 172 -28.85 23.17 -2.20
C GLN A 172 -29.44 21.74 -2.21
N HIS A 173 -30.77 21.62 -2.14
CA HIS A 173 -31.43 20.33 -2.32
C HIS A 173 -31.13 19.70 -3.69
N ALA A 174 -30.90 18.39 -3.71
CA ALA A 174 -30.56 17.60 -4.90
C ALA A 174 -29.21 17.97 -5.56
N PHE A 175 -28.22 18.45 -4.79
CA PHE A 175 -26.91 18.85 -5.33
C PHE A 175 -26.11 17.71 -6.02
N MET A 176 -26.40 16.44 -5.72
CA MET A 176 -25.76 15.29 -6.40
C MET A 176 -26.49 14.84 -7.67
N ARG A 177 -27.67 15.40 -7.99
CA ARG A 177 -28.37 15.06 -9.23
C ARG A 177 -27.58 15.66 -10.39
N ASP A 178 -26.97 14.80 -11.20
CA ASP A 178 -26.11 15.11 -12.34
C ASP A 178 -26.84 15.68 -13.57
N GLU A 179 -27.94 16.39 -13.34
CA GLU A 179 -28.74 17.11 -14.33
C GLU A 179 -29.49 18.30 -13.68
N GLY A 180 -29.48 19.43 -14.38
CA GLY A 180 -30.13 20.68 -13.98
C GLY A 180 -29.27 21.62 -13.12
N HIS A 181 -29.79 22.82 -12.86
CA HIS A 181 -29.06 23.97 -12.28
C HIS A 181 -28.56 23.81 -10.84
N ARG A 182 -28.93 22.73 -10.14
CA ARG A 182 -28.53 22.48 -8.73
C ARG A 182 -27.33 21.56 -8.61
N TYR A 183 -26.88 20.95 -9.70
CA TYR A 183 -25.77 20.00 -9.68
C TYR A 183 -24.47 20.68 -9.26
N ASP A 184 -23.84 20.15 -8.21
CA ASP A 184 -22.49 20.53 -7.79
C ASP A 184 -21.57 19.31 -7.96
N PRO A 185 -20.69 19.28 -8.98
CA PRO A 185 -19.83 18.13 -9.23
C PRO A 185 -18.76 17.92 -8.15
N ALA A 186 -18.34 18.96 -7.44
CA ALA A 186 -17.34 18.86 -6.39
C ALA A 186 -17.94 18.26 -5.11
N LEU A 187 -19.11 18.76 -4.68
CA LEU A 187 -19.86 18.19 -3.56
C LEU A 187 -20.38 16.79 -3.89
N SER A 188 -20.78 16.53 -5.14
CA SER A 188 -21.15 15.19 -5.61
C SER A 188 -19.99 14.21 -5.44
N ARG A 189 -18.79 14.55 -5.92
CA ARG A 189 -17.60 13.70 -5.76
C ARG A 189 -17.28 13.41 -4.29
N LEU A 190 -17.20 14.42 -3.43
CA LEU A 190 -16.93 14.24 -2.00
C LEU A 190 -17.99 13.35 -1.32
N SER A 191 -19.24 13.49 -1.72
CA SER A 191 -20.36 12.69 -1.20
C SER A 191 -20.31 11.23 -1.68
N TRP A 192 -19.74 10.98 -2.86
CA TRP A 192 -19.44 9.65 -3.38
C TRP A 192 -18.25 8.99 -2.67
N ASP A 193 -17.18 9.73 -2.43
CA ASP A 193 -16.00 9.23 -1.69
C ASP A 193 -16.41 8.77 -0.28
N LEU A 194 -17.24 9.55 0.43
CA LEU A 194 -17.81 9.19 1.74
C LEU A 194 -18.73 7.95 1.69
N LEU A 195 -19.52 7.79 0.62
CA LEU A 195 -20.36 6.59 0.46
C LEU A 195 -19.50 5.35 0.27
N LEU A 196 -18.48 5.43 -0.60
CA LEU A 196 -17.64 4.29 -0.97
C LEU A 196 -16.76 3.85 0.20
N GLU A 197 -16.27 4.79 1.02
CA GLU A 197 -15.62 4.51 2.32
C GLU A 197 -16.49 3.57 3.17
N LEU A 198 -17.72 4.02 3.48
CA LEU A 198 -18.61 3.28 4.36
C LEU A 198 -18.99 1.92 3.77
N PHE A 199 -19.33 1.88 2.47
CA PHE A 199 -19.74 0.64 1.83
C PHE A 199 -18.58 -0.37 1.75
N ASN A 200 -17.36 0.04 1.38
CA ASN A 200 -16.20 -0.85 1.40
C ASN A 200 -15.94 -1.39 2.81
N ARG A 201 -15.72 -0.50 3.80
CA ARG A 201 -15.40 -0.86 5.19
C ARG A 201 -16.43 -1.79 5.83
N ARG A 202 -17.71 -1.71 5.44
CA ARG A 202 -18.77 -2.57 5.99
C ARG A 202 -19.02 -3.84 5.17
N LEU A 203 -18.64 -3.93 3.89
CA LEU A 203 -19.12 -4.97 2.96
C LEU A 203 -18.07 -5.98 2.39
N GLY A 204 -16.75 -5.91 2.69
CA GLY A 204 -15.74 -6.97 2.37
C GLY A 204 -14.77 -7.32 3.53
N TRP A 205 -13.45 -7.68 3.43
CA TRP A 205 -12.52 -8.17 2.39
C TRP A 205 -12.70 -9.69 2.54
N ASP A 206 -11.87 -10.29 3.39
CA ASP A 206 -12.41 -10.91 4.59
C ASP A 206 -12.82 -9.87 5.67
N ALA A 207 -12.06 -8.76 5.85
CA ALA A 207 -12.35 -7.62 6.76
C ALA A 207 -12.76 -6.22 6.17
N ALA A 208 -12.32 -5.76 4.96
CA ALA A 208 -12.78 -4.50 4.31
C ALA A 208 -13.08 -4.37 2.75
N GLY A 209 -12.90 -5.37 1.87
CA GLY A 209 -13.22 -5.35 0.40
C GLY A 209 -12.62 -6.47 -0.51
N ARG A 210 -11.34 -6.88 -0.38
CA ARG A 210 -10.54 -7.68 -1.34
C ARG A 210 -10.90 -9.17 -1.61
N LEU A 211 -10.54 -10.13 -0.73
CA LEU A 211 -10.30 -11.55 -1.11
C LEU A 211 -11.49 -12.16 -1.88
N PRO A 212 -11.31 -12.64 -3.13
CA PRO A 212 -12.41 -13.18 -3.92
C PRO A 212 -13.17 -14.27 -3.15
N PRO A 213 -14.52 -14.31 -3.18
CA PRO A 213 -15.30 -15.24 -2.36
C PRO A 213 -14.85 -16.70 -2.48
N GLU A 214 -14.52 -17.14 -3.69
CA GLU A 214 -14.08 -18.51 -4.00
C GLU A 214 -12.56 -18.75 -3.83
N MET A 215 -11.76 -17.73 -3.49
CA MET A 215 -10.31 -17.87 -3.35
C MET A 215 -9.93 -18.95 -2.33
N LYS A 216 -9.09 -19.89 -2.77
CA LYS A 216 -8.44 -20.92 -1.96
C LYS A 216 -6.97 -20.62 -1.76
N ILE A 217 -6.41 -21.10 -0.65
CA ILE A 217 -5.00 -21.04 -0.30
C ILE A 217 -4.54 -22.49 -0.14
N LEU A 218 -3.68 -22.97 -1.04
CA LEU A 218 -3.08 -24.30 -0.92
C LEU A 218 -1.63 -24.14 -0.44
N SER A 219 -1.39 -24.48 0.83
CA SER A 219 -0.04 -24.53 1.39
C SER A 219 0.61 -25.86 1.05
N VAL A 220 1.84 -25.82 0.53
CA VAL A 220 2.56 -27.00 0.05
C VAL A 220 3.83 -27.18 0.88
N GLY A 221 4.00 -28.35 1.48
CA GLY A 221 5.18 -28.68 2.29
C GLY A 221 5.60 -30.15 2.12
N ARG A 222 6.78 -30.50 2.64
CA ARG A 222 7.36 -31.86 2.45
C ARG A 222 6.70 -32.91 3.35
N GLY A 223 6.35 -32.53 4.58
CA GLY A 223 5.74 -33.43 5.56
C GLY A 223 4.24 -33.62 5.33
N LYS A 224 3.67 -34.67 5.91
CA LYS A 224 2.22 -34.79 6.07
C LYS A 224 1.79 -34.00 7.30
N VAL A 225 0.77 -33.16 7.16
CA VAL A 225 0.17 -32.38 8.25
C VAL A 225 -1.34 -32.56 8.19
N GLU A 226 -1.93 -33.02 9.28
CA GLU A 226 -3.38 -33.16 9.40
C GLU A 226 -4.06 -31.79 9.52
N PHE A 227 -5.29 -31.67 9.02
CA PHE A 227 -5.98 -30.37 8.90
C PHE A 227 -6.11 -29.62 10.24
N ASP A 228 -6.43 -30.33 11.34
CA ASP A 228 -6.57 -29.70 12.65
C ASP A 228 -5.23 -29.17 13.20
N ALA A 229 -4.12 -29.87 12.92
CA ALA A 229 -2.79 -29.40 13.28
C ALA A 229 -2.40 -28.16 12.45
N TRP A 230 -2.69 -28.16 11.14
CA TRP A 230 -2.47 -27.02 10.26
C TRP A 230 -3.29 -25.79 10.68
N ARG A 231 -4.56 -26.00 11.04
CA ARG A 231 -5.44 -24.95 11.58
C ARG A 231 -4.91 -24.38 12.90
N ALA A 232 -4.42 -25.22 13.80
CA ALA A 232 -3.85 -24.79 15.08
C ALA A 232 -2.58 -23.96 14.89
N ASP A 233 -1.71 -24.36 13.95
CA ASP A 233 -0.48 -23.64 13.60
C ASP A 233 -0.80 -22.23 13.07
N ILE A 234 -1.66 -22.11 12.05
CA ILE A 234 -2.14 -20.82 11.53
C ILE A 234 -2.73 -19.95 12.66
N LYS A 235 -3.55 -20.54 13.54
CA LYS A 235 -4.16 -19.81 14.65
C LYS A 235 -3.09 -19.23 15.58
N SER A 236 -2.04 -19.99 15.90
CA SER A 236 -0.95 -19.52 16.78
C SER A 236 -0.22 -18.30 16.22
N MET A 237 0.01 -18.27 14.89
CA MET A 237 0.62 -17.12 14.21
C MET A 237 -0.29 -15.89 14.26
N LEU A 238 -1.59 -16.07 14.08
CA LEU A 238 -2.59 -14.99 14.15
C LEU A 238 -2.73 -14.46 15.59
N ASP A 239 -2.77 -15.33 16.60
CA ASP A 239 -2.81 -14.95 18.02
C ASP A 239 -1.56 -14.12 18.42
N ALA A 240 -0.37 -14.50 17.91
CA ALA A 240 0.87 -13.78 18.14
C ALA A 240 0.93 -12.40 17.46
N LYS A 241 0.42 -12.29 16.21
CA LYS A 241 0.35 -11.03 15.45
C LYS A 241 -0.72 -10.08 15.98
N PHE A 242 -1.90 -10.60 16.29
CA PHE A 242 -3.09 -9.83 16.69
C PHE A 242 -3.37 -9.96 18.19
N LYS A 243 -2.47 -9.43 19.02
CA LYS A 243 -2.57 -9.48 20.50
C LYS A 243 -3.87 -8.90 21.09
N SER A 244 -4.54 -8.00 20.36
CA SER A 244 -5.85 -7.43 20.73
C SER A 244 -7.06 -8.28 20.30
N GLY A 245 -6.82 -9.47 19.71
CA GLY A 245 -7.84 -10.34 19.13
C GLY A 245 -8.24 -9.96 17.70
N TYR A 246 -9.11 -10.79 17.13
CA TYR A 246 -9.65 -10.66 15.77
C TYR A 246 -11.05 -11.29 15.68
N ASP A 247 -11.84 -10.87 14.69
CA ASP A 247 -13.20 -11.39 14.47
C ASP A 247 -13.17 -12.88 14.13
N GLN A 248 -13.92 -13.68 14.89
CA GLN A 248 -13.91 -15.14 14.75
C GLN A 248 -14.64 -15.64 13.50
N LYS A 249 -15.65 -14.92 12.99
CA LYS A 249 -16.33 -15.28 11.72
C LYS A 249 -15.42 -15.00 10.52
N ILE A 250 -14.59 -13.97 10.62
CA ILE A 250 -13.53 -13.69 9.64
C ILE A 250 -12.47 -14.80 9.68
N PHE A 251 -12.03 -15.20 10.87
CA PHE A 251 -11.10 -16.33 11.04
C PHE A 251 -11.65 -17.65 10.51
N GLU A 252 -12.91 -18.02 10.83
CA GLU A 252 -13.55 -19.23 10.32
C GLU A 252 -13.63 -19.23 8.78
N ARG A 253 -14.03 -18.10 8.19
CA ARG A 253 -14.08 -17.97 6.72
C ARG A 253 -12.68 -18.05 6.10
N PHE A 254 -11.67 -17.43 6.72
CA PHE A 254 -10.28 -17.53 6.28
C PHE A 254 -9.73 -18.95 6.37
N ILE A 255 -9.94 -19.66 7.48
CA ILE A 255 -9.51 -21.05 7.64
C ILE A 255 -10.22 -21.98 6.65
N ALA A 256 -11.50 -21.75 6.33
CA ALA A 256 -12.23 -22.51 5.31
C ALA A 256 -11.70 -22.33 3.86
N ARG A 257 -10.78 -21.38 3.64
CA ARG A 257 -10.02 -21.21 2.38
C ARG A 257 -8.69 -21.97 2.40
N ASN A 258 -8.17 -22.33 3.57
CA ASN A 258 -6.85 -22.91 3.73
C ASN A 258 -6.88 -24.43 3.57
N HIS A 259 -6.06 -24.93 2.67
CA HIS A 259 -5.83 -26.34 2.38
C HIS A 259 -4.32 -26.63 2.51
N TYR A 260 -3.97 -27.89 2.78
CA TYR A 260 -2.58 -28.34 2.86
C TYR A 260 -2.33 -29.50 1.89
N PHE A 261 -1.19 -29.52 1.22
CA PHE A 261 -0.75 -30.62 0.36
C PHE A 261 0.68 -31.05 0.68
N ALA A 262 0.86 -32.35 0.96
CA ALA A 262 2.16 -32.95 1.23
C ALA A 262 2.86 -33.35 -0.07
N ASN A 263 3.85 -32.57 -0.48
CA ASN A 263 4.68 -32.77 -1.66
C ASN A 263 6.06 -33.33 -1.23
N SER A 264 6.10 -34.63 -0.92
CA SER A 264 7.34 -35.30 -0.49
C SER A 264 8.38 -35.32 -1.61
N ALA A 265 9.66 -35.14 -1.26
CA ALA A 265 10.76 -35.21 -2.21
C ALA A 265 11.07 -36.64 -2.69
N ASP A 266 10.68 -37.66 -1.90
CA ASP A 266 10.91 -39.07 -2.20
C ASP A 266 9.84 -39.68 -3.13
N ASP A 267 8.88 -38.87 -3.58
CA ASP A 267 7.70 -39.31 -4.32
C ASP A 267 7.70 -38.72 -5.75
N PRO A 268 7.96 -39.54 -6.78
CA PRO A 268 8.13 -39.06 -8.16
C PRO A 268 6.82 -38.56 -8.80
N ASP A 269 5.65 -38.95 -8.26
CA ASP A 269 4.34 -38.55 -8.78
C ASP A 269 3.72 -37.37 -7.98
N ALA A 270 4.45 -36.78 -7.02
CA ALA A 270 3.89 -35.80 -6.10
C ALA A 270 3.31 -34.54 -6.80
N TYR A 271 4.04 -33.99 -7.78
CA TYR A 271 3.56 -32.88 -8.62
C TYR A 271 2.35 -33.26 -9.49
N LYS A 272 2.28 -34.51 -9.95
CA LYS A 272 1.16 -35.00 -10.76
C LYS A 272 -0.12 -35.10 -9.93
N ARG A 273 -0.02 -35.61 -8.70
CA ARG A 273 -1.14 -35.61 -7.75
C ARG A 273 -1.53 -34.21 -7.26
N MET A 274 -0.57 -33.28 -7.20
CA MET A 274 -0.87 -31.86 -6.95
C MET A 274 -1.67 -31.27 -8.11
N ALA A 275 -1.34 -31.61 -9.37
CA ALA A 275 -2.12 -31.21 -10.54
C ALA A 275 -3.52 -31.84 -10.57
N GLU A 276 -3.65 -33.12 -10.21
CA GLU A 276 -4.96 -33.79 -10.02
C GLU A 276 -5.80 -33.10 -8.93
N THR A 277 -5.18 -32.71 -7.81
CA THR A 277 -5.85 -31.99 -6.71
C THR A 277 -6.33 -30.61 -7.14
N LEU A 278 -5.47 -29.82 -7.78
CA LEU A 278 -5.81 -28.50 -8.31
C LEU A 278 -6.79 -28.55 -9.49
N GLY A 279 -6.89 -29.71 -10.16
CA GLY A 279 -7.86 -29.98 -11.23
C GLY A 279 -9.30 -30.17 -10.76
N ASP A 280 -9.57 -30.32 -9.45
CA ASP A 280 -10.93 -30.32 -8.93
C ASP A 280 -11.55 -28.91 -8.96
N THR A 281 -12.21 -28.60 -10.06
CA THR A 281 -12.88 -27.30 -10.29
C THR A 281 -14.06 -27.04 -9.33
N LYS A 282 -14.49 -28.01 -8.52
CA LYS A 282 -15.50 -27.79 -7.47
C LYS A 282 -14.89 -27.17 -6.21
N THR A 283 -13.60 -27.43 -5.99
CA THR A 283 -12.86 -26.95 -4.80
C THR A 283 -11.95 -25.78 -5.16
N PHE A 284 -11.20 -25.88 -6.26
CA PHE A 284 -10.14 -24.94 -6.62
C PHE A 284 -10.49 -24.11 -7.87
N PRO A 285 -10.49 -22.77 -7.77
CA PRO A 285 -10.51 -21.89 -8.93
C PRO A 285 -9.35 -22.18 -9.88
N GLN A 286 -9.60 -22.14 -11.17
CA GLN A 286 -8.61 -22.54 -12.18
C GLN A 286 -7.63 -21.44 -12.59
N ASN A 287 -7.67 -20.28 -11.94
CA ASN A 287 -6.68 -19.20 -12.03
C ASN A 287 -5.72 -19.33 -10.84
N LEU A 288 -4.41 -19.51 -11.10
CA LEU A 288 -3.45 -19.96 -10.08
C LEU A 288 -2.27 -19.01 -9.93
N ALA A 289 -2.01 -18.60 -8.68
CA ALA A 289 -0.85 -17.85 -8.25
C ALA A 289 0.03 -18.71 -7.34
N TYR A 290 1.32 -18.81 -7.65
CA TYR A 290 2.30 -19.61 -6.91
C TYR A 290 3.24 -18.67 -6.15
N PHE A 291 3.19 -18.67 -4.81
CA PHE A 291 4.22 -18.03 -3.99
C PHE A 291 5.34 -19.04 -3.74
N LEU A 292 6.50 -18.85 -4.36
CA LEU A 292 7.67 -19.72 -4.15
C LEU A 292 8.47 -19.28 -2.91
N SER A 293 7.91 -19.52 -1.72
CA SER A 293 8.60 -19.29 -0.43
C SER A 293 9.53 -20.48 -0.12
N VAL A 294 10.53 -20.67 -0.99
CA VAL A 294 11.51 -21.76 -0.94
C VAL A 294 12.93 -21.20 -1.09
N ARG A 295 13.95 -22.06 -0.99
CA ARG A 295 15.34 -21.62 -1.17
C ARG A 295 15.56 -21.17 -2.62
N PRO A 296 16.44 -20.19 -2.91
CA PRO A 296 16.65 -19.70 -4.27
C PRO A 296 17.08 -20.78 -5.28
N THR A 297 17.83 -21.78 -4.82
CA THR A 297 18.23 -22.96 -5.62
C THR A 297 17.04 -23.80 -6.09
N ASP A 298 15.92 -23.72 -5.39
CA ASP A 298 14.74 -24.53 -5.60
C ASP A 298 13.71 -23.83 -6.52
N PHE A 299 13.86 -22.51 -6.82
CA PHE A 299 12.92 -21.75 -7.66
C PHE A 299 12.74 -22.37 -9.06
N ALA A 300 13.83 -22.51 -9.83
CA ALA A 300 13.77 -23.06 -11.17
C ALA A 300 13.37 -24.55 -11.18
N PRO A 301 13.90 -25.44 -10.32
CA PRO A 301 13.41 -26.82 -10.20
C PRO A 301 11.91 -26.95 -9.91
N VAL A 302 11.34 -26.09 -9.04
CA VAL A 302 9.90 -26.11 -8.77
C VAL A 302 9.10 -25.69 -10.01
N VAL A 303 9.54 -24.67 -10.74
CA VAL A 303 8.89 -24.24 -12.00
C VAL A 303 9.01 -25.30 -13.11
N GLU A 304 10.17 -25.94 -13.25
CA GLU A 304 10.41 -27.06 -14.17
C GLU A 304 9.42 -28.22 -13.88
N GLN A 305 9.24 -28.58 -12.60
CA GLN A 305 8.30 -29.62 -12.17
C GLN A 305 6.82 -29.23 -12.38
N LEU A 306 6.43 -27.99 -12.03
CA LEU A 306 5.09 -27.47 -12.30
C LEU A 306 4.78 -27.46 -13.81
N SER A 307 5.76 -27.14 -14.65
CA SER A 307 5.62 -27.16 -16.11
C SER A 307 5.48 -28.58 -16.67
N GLY A 308 6.21 -29.55 -16.13
CA GLY A 308 6.10 -30.97 -16.51
C GLY A 308 4.71 -31.57 -16.32
N VAL A 309 3.89 -30.99 -15.42
CA VAL A 309 2.49 -31.39 -15.17
C VAL A 309 1.45 -30.37 -15.70
N GLY A 310 1.88 -29.42 -16.53
CA GLY A 310 1.01 -28.43 -17.17
C GLY A 310 0.46 -27.33 -16.24
N LEU A 311 0.92 -27.26 -14.99
CA LEU A 311 0.40 -26.31 -14.01
C LEU A 311 0.76 -24.85 -14.27
N VAL A 312 1.78 -24.55 -15.10
CA VAL A 312 2.10 -23.16 -15.51
C VAL A 312 1.61 -22.79 -16.92
N ASP A 313 0.84 -23.66 -17.59
CA ASP A 313 0.21 -23.33 -18.88
C ASP A 313 -0.86 -22.24 -18.70
N GLU A 314 -0.68 -21.10 -19.37
CA GLU A 314 -1.62 -19.99 -19.39
C GLU A 314 -2.54 -19.95 -20.63
N SER A 315 -2.64 -21.04 -21.39
CA SER A 315 -3.46 -21.12 -22.62
C SER A 315 -4.96 -20.88 -22.41
N LYS A 316 -5.48 -21.12 -21.19
CA LYS A 316 -6.92 -20.98 -20.85
C LYS A 316 -7.21 -20.08 -19.65
N TYR A 317 -6.28 -20.02 -18.70
CA TYR A 317 -6.44 -19.38 -17.40
C TYR A 317 -5.10 -18.77 -17.01
N TRP A 318 -5.07 -17.66 -16.27
CA TRP A 318 -3.78 -17.05 -15.94
C TRP A 318 -2.97 -17.90 -14.94
N ARG A 319 -1.64 -17.84 -15.09
CA ARG A 319 -0.67 -18.52 -14.23
C ARG A 319 0.41 -17.53 -13.84
N ARG A 320 0.53 -17.23 -12.55
CA ARG A 320 1.46 -16.22 -12.03
C ARG A 320 2.37 -16.89 -11.01
N VAL A 321 3.68 -16.72 -11.18
CA VAL A 321 4.72 -17.29 -10.32
C VAL A 321 5.45 -16.13 -9.66
N LEU A 322 5.28 -16.04 -8.35
CA LEU A 322 5.94 -15.07 -7.50
C LEU A 322 7.20 -15.70 -6.89
N ILE A 323 8.31 -14.97 -7.00
CA ILE A 323 9.62 -15.37 -6.47
C ILE A 323 10.21 -14.28 -5.58
N GLU A 324 10.84 -14.73 -4.51
CA GLU A 324 11.53 -13.89 -3.51
C GLU A 324 12.97 -13.58 -3.89
N LYS A 325 13.54 -12.55 -3.24
CA LYS A 325 14.99 -12.30 -3.32
C LYS A 325 15.77 -13.42 -2.60
N PRO A 326 17.04 -13.71 -2.97
CA PRO A 326 17.86 -13.08 -4.01
C PRO A 326 17.57 -13.56 -5.45
N PHE A 327 17.60 -12.61 -6.40
CA PHE A 327 17.50 -12.88 -7.84
C PHE A 327 18.89 -13.12 -8.45
N GLY A 328 19.47 -14.28 -8.12
CA GLY A 328 20.90 -14.56 -8.34
C GLY A 328 21.79 -13.93 -7.27
N THR A 329 23.08 -14.25 -7.29
CA THR A 329 24.11 -13.72 -6.36
C THR A 329 25.17 -12.85 -7.06
N ASP A 330 25.09 -12.80 -8.38
CA ASP A 330 25.84 -11.99 -9.34
C ASP A 330 25.04 -11.94 -10.68
N LEU A 331 25.51 -11.18 -11.66
CA LEU A 331 24.87 -11.08 -12.98
C LEU A 331 24.69 -12.43 -13.68
N ALA A 332 25.68 -13.32 -13.60
CA ALA A 332 25.68 -14.58 -14.35
C ALA A 332 24.64 -15.57 -13.81
N SER A 333 24.55 -15.70 -12.48
CA SER A 333 23.56 -16.51 -11.80
C SER A 333 22.14 -15.93 -11.91
N ALA A 334 21.99 -14.60 -11.97
CA ALA A 334 20.71 -13.96 -12.27
C ALA A 334 20.24 -14.27 -13.70
N GLN A 335 21.16 -14.27 -14.67
CA GLN A 335 20.88 -14.62 -16.06
C GLN A 335 20.58 -16.12 -16.24
N ASP A 336 21.29 -17.03 -15.55
CA ASP A 336 20.95 -18.46 -15.56
C ASP A 336 19.57 -18.72 -14.96
N LEU A 337 19.27 -18.15 -13.78
CA LEU A 337 17.95 -18.26 -13.16
C LEU A 337 16.85 -17.78 -14.11
N GLN A 338 17.02 -16.63 -14.76
CA GLN A 338 16.09 -16.15 -15.76
C GLN A 338 15.97 -17.12 -16.94
N ALA A 339 17.09 -17.58 -17.51
CA ALA A 339 17.10 -18.46 -18.67
C ALA A 339 16.50 -19.84 -18.39
N ARG A 340 16.45 -20.27 -17.12
CA ARG A 340 15.73 -21.47 -16.69
C ARG A 340 14.23 -21.21 -16.52
N LEU A 341 13.85 -20.11 -15.85
CA LEU A 341 12.45 -19.73 -15.67
C LEU A 341 11.75 -19.49 -17.02
N THR A 342 12.39 -18.79 -17.96
CA THR A 342 11.80 -18.43 -19.26
C THR A 342 11.66 -19.57 -20.27
N ARG A 343 12.19 -20.77 -19.96
CA ARG A 343 11.85 -22.00 -20.71
C ARG A 343 10.40 -22.44 -20.47
N HIS A 344 9.82 -22.02 -19.35
CA HIS A 344 8.54 -22.52 -18.83
C HIS A 344 7.51 -21.41 -18.58
N LEU A 345 7.96 -20.15 -18.46
CA LEU A 345 7.15 -18.98 -18.11
C LEU A 345 7.43 -17.82 -19.08
N LYS A 346 6.40 -17.07 -19.45
CA LYS A 346 6.56 -15.74 -20.04
C LYS A 346 6.91 -14.73 -18.94
N GLU A 347 7.58 -13.64 -19.28
CA GLU A 347 7.93 -12.58 -18.32
C GLU A 347 6.68 -11.98 -17.62
N SER A 348 5.54 -11.92 -18.31
CA SER A 348 4.23 -11.51 -17.76
C SER A 348 3.68 -12.44 -16.65
N GLN A 349 4.25 -13.64 -16.52
CA GLN A 349 3.93 -14.61 -15.47
C GLN A 349 4.86 -14.50 -14.26
N ILE A 350 5.98 -13.76 -14.34
CA ILE A 350 7.03 -13.76 -13.31
C ILE A 350 6.95 -12.50 -12.46
N TYR A 351 6.69 -12.68 -11.16
CA TYR A 351 6.49 -11.61 -10.19
C TYR A 351 7.64 -11.62 -9.18
N ARG A 352 8.67 -10.79 -9.41
CA ARG A 352 9.86 -10.69 -8.55
C ARG A 352 9.64 -9.69 -7.42
N ILE A 353 9.51 -10.17 -6.17
CA ILE A 353 9.30 -9.29 -5.01
C ILE A 353 10.52 -8.42 -4.76
N ASP A 354 10.27 -7.11 -4.70
CA ASP A 354 11.04 -6.21 -3.85
C ASP A 354 10.05 -5.50 -2.92
N HIS A 355 10.04 -5.90 -1.64
CA HIS A 355 9.07 -5.38 -0.67
C HIS A 355 9.19 -3.87 -0.40
N TYR A 356 10.28 -3.19 -0.81
CA TYR A 356 10.34 -1.73 -0.74
C TYR A 356 9.38 -1.07 -1.73
N LEU A 357 9.14 -1.69 -2.91
CA LEU A 357 8.18 -1.17 -3.89
C LEU A 357 6.73 -1.23 -3.39
N GLY A 358 6.43 -2.12 -2.43
CA GLY A 358 5.14 -2.19 -1.74
C GLY A 358 4.92 -1.13 -0.64
N LYS A 359 5.96 -0.36 -0.25
CA LYS A 359 5.84 0.67 0.79
C LYS A 359 5.21 1.95 0.23
N THR A 360 4.15 2.45 0.88
CA THR A 360 3.45 3.68 0.48
C THR A 360 4.39 4.88 0.32
N ALA A 361 5.32 5.10 1.25
CA ALA A 361 6.28 6.20 1.16
C ALA A 361 7.26 6.09 -0.03
N VAL A 362 7.61 4.87 -0.48
CA VAL A 362 8.46 4.65 -1.67
C VAL A 362 7.68 4.98 -2.95
N GLN A 363 6.41 4.58 -3.02
CA GLN A 363 5.51 4.98 -4.11
C GLN A 363 5.28 6.50 -4.14
N GLY A 364 5.21 7.11 -2.95
CA GLY A 364 5.07 8.56 -2.74
C GLY A 364 6.17 9.40 -3.38
N ILE A 365 7.40 8.88 -3.54
CA ILE A 365 8.54 9.60 -4.17
C ILE A 365 8.14 10.21 -5.51
N MET A 366 7.44 9.47 -6.36
CA MET A 366 7.01 9.95 -7.68
C MET A 366 5.98 11.07 -7.59
N LEU A 367 5.08 11.02 -6.60
CA LEU A 367 4.07 12.05 -6.39
C LEU A 367 4.71 13.31 -5.78
N THR A 368 5.60 13.17 -4.81
CA THR A 368 6.42 14.27 -4.27
C THR A 368 7.13 15.01 -5.42
N ARG A 369 7.74 14.30 -6.37
CA ARG A 369 8.40 14.92 -7.52
C ARG A 369 7.41 15.51 -8.54
N PHE A 370 6.57 14.68 -9.15
CA PHE A 370 5.86 15.02 -10.39
C PHE A 370 4.46 15.62 -10.21
N ALA A 371 3.86 15.54 -9.02
CA ALA A 371 2.58 16.18 -8.71
C ALA A 371 2.73 17.57 -8.07
N ASN A 372 3.96 17.98 -7.72
CA ASN A 372 4.23 19.23 -7.01
C ASN A 372 5.04 20.21 -7.86
N ALA A 373 4.40 21.30 -8.28
CA ALA A 373 5.03 22.34 -9.11
C ALA A 373 6.25 23.02 -8.47
N ILE A 374 6.41 22.91 -7.14
CA ILE A 374 7.57 23.46 -6.42
C ILE A 374 8.83 22.58 -6.49
N PHE A 375 8.69 21.26 -6.65
CA PHE A 375 9.82 20.32 -6.52
C PHE A 375 10.45 19.96 -7.86
N GLU A 376 9.67 19.66 -8.89
CA GLU A 376 10.23 19.25 -10.20
C GLU A 376 11.20 20.28 -10.83
N PRO A 377 10.96 21.61 -10.79
CA PRO A 377 11.92 22.59 -11.29
C PRO A 377 13.25 22.62 -10.54
N LEU A 378 13.26 22.21 -9.27
CA LEU A 378 14.45 22.13 -8.43
C LEU A 378 15.15 20.75 -8.53
N TRP A 379 14.55 19.78 -9.23
CA TRP A 379 14.99 18.37 -9.22
C TRP A 379 16.06 18.06 -10.28
N ASN A 380 17.15 18.84 -10.28
CA ASN A 380 18.22 18.73 -11.28
C ASN A 380 19.57 19.29 -10.79
N LYS A 381 20.61 19.06 -11.60
CA LYS A 381 22.00 19.50 -11.43
C LYS A 381 22.22 20.98 -11.22
N ASP A 382 21.28 21.86 -11.55
CA ASP A 382 21.49 23.30 -11.43
C ASP A 382 21.20 23.76 -9.99
N HIS A 383 20.28 23.08 -9.29
CA HIS A 383 19.89 23.36 -7.91
C HIS A 383 20.42 22.38 -6.85
N ILE A 384 20.59 21.11 -7.20
CA ILE A 384 21.03 20.05 -6.27
C ILE A 384 22.57 20.01 -6.20
N ASP A 385 23.09 19.88 -4.97
CA ASP A 385 24.51 19.66 -4.66
C ASP A 385 24.83 18.17 -4.76
N HIS A 386 24.09 17.36 -4.00
CA HIS A 386 24.15 15.90 -4.03
C HIS A 386 22.87 15.27 -3.45
N VAL A 387 22.70 13.97 -3.70
CA VAL A 387 21.60 13.17 -3.14
C VAL A 387 22.17 12.06 -2.27
N GLN A 388 21.56 11.82 -1.12
CA GLN A 388 21.89 10.69 -0.24
C GLN A 388 20.69 9.75 -0.12
N ILE A 389 20.93 8.44 -0.09
CA ILE A 389 19.93 7.40 0.19
C ILE A 389 20.50 6.50 1.28
N THR A 390 19.87 6.49 2.45
CA THR A 390 20.34 5.76 3.63
C THR A 390 19.32 4.69 4.03
N ASN A 391 19.81 3.51 4.38
CA ASN A 391 19.10 2.48 5.15
C ASN A 391 19.95 2.06 6.35
N ASN A 392 19.66 2.62 7.52
CA ASN A 392 20.31 2.28 8.77
C ASN A 392 19.39 1.39 9.60
N GLU A 393 19.95 0.34 10.20
CA GLU A 393 19.28 -0.57 11.12
C GLU A 393 19.98 -0.56 12.49
N ILE A 394 19.19 -0.47 13.56
CA ILE A 394 19.65 -0.69 14.94
C ILE A 394 19.98 -2.18 15.17
N LEU A 395 19.24 -3.06 14.50
CA LEU A 395 19.39 -4.51 14.60
C LEU A 395 20.71 -4.98 13.99
N GLY A 396 21.23 -6.08 14.53
CA GLY A 396 22.38 -6.81 13.96
C GLY A 396 21.92 -7.88 12.98
N VAL A 397 22.80 -8.85 12.74
CA VAL A 397 22.49 -10.02 11.90
C VAL A 397 21.67 -11.07 12.66
N GLY A 398 21.89 -11.21 13.98
CA GLY A 398 21.11 -12.11 14.83
C GLY A 398 21.41 -13.58 14.52
N ASP A 399 20.37 -14.41 14.36
CA ASP A 399 20.50 -15.85 14.11
C ASP A 399 20.70 -16.20 12.63
N ARG A 400 20.82 -15.19 11.76
CA ARG A 400 20.97 -15.35 10.29
C ARG A 400 22.43 -15.24 9.82
N THR A 401 23.39 -15.33 10.73
CA THR A 401 24.86 -15.25 10.51
C THR A 401 25.31 -16.00 9.27
N THR A 402 25.07 -17.31 9.19
CA THR A 402 25.53 -18.17 8.06
C THR A 402 24.98 -17.71 6.70
N PHE A 403 23.71 -17.29 6.64
CA PHE A 403 23.11 -16.77 5.40
C PHE A 403 23.66 -15.39 5.04
N TYR A 404 23.80 -14.51 6.04
CA TYR A 404 24.25 -13.14 5.84
C TYR A 404 25.73 -13.09 5.44
N ASP A 405 26.57 -13.98 5.98
CA ASP A 405 28.00 -14.05 5.68
C ASP A 405 28.28 -14.38 4.20
N ALA A 406 27.42 -15.20 3.58
CA ALA A 406 27.46 -15.44 2.14
C ALA A 406 26.90 -14.28 1.28
N THR A 407 26.15 -13.36 1.89
CA THR A 407 25.36 -12.32 1.20
C THR A 407 26.02 -10.94 1.26
N GLY A 408 26.28 -10.44 2.47
CA GLY A 408 26.77 -9.08 2.73
C GLY A 408 25.72 -7.99 2.58
N ALA A 409 25.96 -6.84 3.22
CA ALA A 409 25.05 -5.69 3.17
C ALA A 409 24.81 -5.18 1.75
N LEU A 410 25.79 -5.32 0.85
CA LEU A 410 25.69 -4.90 -0.54
C LEU A 410 24.69 -5.75 -1.35
N ARG A 411 24.64 -7.07 -1.15
CA ARG A 411 23.62 -7.91 -1.83
C ARG A 411 22.29 -7.91 -1.12
N ASP A 412 22.26 -7.84 0.22
CA ASP A 412 21.00 -7.89 0.98
C ASP A 412 20.16 -6.62 0.76
N MET A 413 20.76 -5.44 0.84
CA MET A 413 20.02 -4.16 0.79
C MET A 413 20.33 -3.29 -0.42
N PHE A 414 21.59 -3.20 -0.84
CA PHE A 414 21.96 -2.24 -1.90
C PHE A 414 21.46 -2.67 -3.29
N GLN A 415 21.73 -3.92 -3.69
CA GLN A 415 21.50 -4.40 -5.06
C GLN A 415 20.03 -4.26 -5.51
N SER A 416 19.05 -4.52 -4.64
CA SER A 416 17.64 -4.35 -4.97
C SER A 416 17.07 -3.06 -4.34
N HIS A 417 16.83 -3.05 -3.03
CA HIS A 417 16.01 -2.04 -2.34
C HIS A 417 16.51 -0.60 -2.54
N LEU A 418 17.82 -0.37 -2.41
CA LEU A 418 18.38 0.98 -2.53
C LEU A 418 18.52 1.44 -3.98
N LEU A 419 18.89 0.55 -4.90
CA LEU A 419 18.89 0.88 -6.33
C LEU A 419 17.47 1.11 -6.89
N GLN A 420 16.45 0.46 -6.34
CA GLN A 420 15.04 0.77 -6.65
C GLN A 420 14.61 2.14 -6.11
N THR A 421 14.99 2.45 -4.87
CA THR A 421 14.73 3.75 -4.25
C THR A 421 15.45 4.88 -5.02
N LEU A 422 16.70 4.64 -5.44
CA LEU A 422 17.45 5.51 -6.35
C LEU A 422 16.75 5.65 -7.69
N ALA A 423 16.22 4.56 -8.24
CA ALA A 423 15.54 4.58 -9.53
C ALA A 423 14.35 5.56 -9.52
N LEU A 424 13.46 5.44 -8.54
CA LEU A 424 12.31 6.34 -8.36
C LEU A 424 12.72 7.78 -8.03
N THR A 425 13.82 7.96 -7.30
CA THR A 425 14.38 9.27 -6.93
C THR A 425 14.94 10.03 -8.14
N ALA A 426 15.57 9.34 -9.09
CA ALA A 426 16.39 9.97 -10.14
C ALA A 426 15.87 9.79 -11.58
N MET A 427 14.93 8.87 -11.85
CA MET A 427 14.36 8.69 -13.20
C MET A 427 13.67 9.95 -13.74
N GLU A 428 13.54 10.07 -15.06
CA GLU A 428 12.74 11.15 -15.66
C GLU A 428 11.24 10.97 -15.38
N LYS A 429 10.46 12.01 -15.66
CA LYS A 429 8.99 11.91 -15.57
C LYS A 429 8.48 10.88 -16.59
N PRO A 430 7.78 9.82 -16.16
CA PRO A 430 7.20 8.85 -17.10
C PRO A 430 6.05 9.50 -17.85
N LYS A 431 5.78 9.00 -19.07
CA LYS A 431 4.69 9.49 -19.95
C LYS A 431 3.33 9.49 -19.24
N ASP A 432 3.07 8.41 -18.50
CA ASP A 432 1.88 8.15 -17.70
C ASP A 432 2.26 7.22 -16.53
N LEU A 433 1.33 6.97 -15.61
CA LEU A 433 1.56 6.13 -14.43
C LEU A 433 1.32 4.63 -14.69
N THR A 434 1.38 4.18 -15.95
CA THR A 434 1.28 2.74 -16.25
C THR A 434 2.54 1.98 -15.81
N PRO A 435 2.44 0.67 -15.48
CA PRO A 435 3.58 -0.14 -15.08
C PRO A 435 4.75 -0.06 -16.05
N ASP A 436 4.47 -0.10 -17.36
CA ASP A 436 5.47 -0.12 -18.41
C ASP A 436 6.14 1.25 -18.60
N SER A 437 5.40 2.36 -18.50
CA SER A 437 5.97 3.72 -18.56
C SER A 437 6.91 3.99 -17.38
N ILE A 438 6.52 3.60 -16.16
CA ILE A 438 7.37 3.74 -14.96
C ILE A 438 8.62 2.86 -15.10
N ARG A 439 8.44 1.59 -15.46
CA ARG A 439 9.52 0.61 -15.67
C ARG A 439 10.52 1.07 -16.74
N ALA A 440 10.06 1.64 -17.85
CA ALA A 440 10.93 2.14 -18.90
C ALA A 440 11.89 3.23 -18.39
N GLU A 441 11.38 4.20 -17.62
CA GLU A 441 12.21 5.26 -17.05
C GLU A 441 13.13 4.77 -15.92
N LYS A 442 12.69 3.80 -15.10
CA LYS A 442 13.56 3.10 -14.12
C LYS A 442 14.73 2.39 -14.81
N ILE A 443 14.46 1.56 -15.84
CA ILE A 443 15.49 0.82 -16.58
C ILE A 443 16.48 1.79 -17.25
N LYS A 444 15.96 2.80 -17.96
CA LYS A 444 16.75 3.82 -18.66
C LYS A 444 17.69 4.57 -17.71
N LEU A 445 17.23 4.89 -16.51
CA LEU A 445 18.06 5.53 -15.49
C LEU A 445 19.07 4.55 -14.89
N LEU A 446 18.68 3.33 -14.50
CA LEU A 446 19.62 2.30 -14.01
C LEU A 446 20.75 2.02 -15.03
N GLN A 447 20.44 2.02 -16.33
CA GLN A 447 21.42 1.87 -17.42
C GLN A 447 22.28 3.12 -17.66
N ALA A 448 21.84 4.29 -17.21
CA ALA A 448 22.60 5.54 -17.28
C ALA A 448 23.50 5.77 -16.04
N ILE A 449 23.47 4.88 -15.04
CA ILE A 449 24.43 4.93 -13.94
C ILE A 449 25.82 4.55 -14.49
N ARG A 450 26.81 5.42 -14.27
CA ARG A 450 28.17 5.22 -14.73
C ARG A 450 28.74 3.92 -14.14
N PRO A 451 29.34 3.03 -14.96
CA PRO A 451 30.00 1.83 -14.46
C PRO A 451 31.06 2.13 -13.40
N ILE A 452 31.15 1.27 -12.39
CA ILE A 452 32.15 1.37 -11.32
C ILE A 452 33.56 1.08 -11.86
N ASP A 453 34.51 1.97 -11.59
CA ASP A 453 35.92 1.71 -11.88
C ASP A 453 36.53 0.85 -10.76
N ALA A 454 36.59 -0.45 -11.00
CA ALA A 454 37.18 -1.42 -10.07
C ALA A 454 38.65 -1.10 -9.69
N LYS A 455 39.39 -0.34 -10.51
CA LYS A 455 40.79 0.06 -10.20
C LYS A 455 40.88 1.17 -9.17
N ASN A 456 39.86 2.02 -9.07
CA ASN A 456 39.77 3.15 -8.15
C ASN A 456 38.61 2.97 -7.15
N LEU A 457 38.23 1.72 -6.87
CA LEU A 457 37.05 1.37 -6.08
C LEU A 457 37.04 2.04 -4.70
N ASN A 458 38.21 2.20 -4.05
CA ASN A 458 38.35 2.86 -2.75
C ASN A 458 37.90 4.34 -2.73
N LYS A 459 37.75 5.00 -3.88
CA LYS A 459 37.18 6.36 -4.00
C LYS A 459 35.70 6.37 -4.39
N GLN A 460 35.11 5.19 -4.65
CA GLN A 460 33.71 5.04 -5.06
C GLN A 460 32.89 4.17 -4.11
N ALA A 461 33.50 3.24 -3.38
CA ALA A 461 32.80 2.35 -2.46
C ALA A 461 33.62 2.09 -1.20
N PHE A 462 32.93 2.02 -0.06
CA PHE A 462 33.49 1.76 1.25
C PHE A 462 32.72 0.62 1.92
N ARG A 463 33.45 -0.26 2.63
CA ARG A 463 32.89 -1.36 3.41
C ARG A 463 33.49 -1.41 4.81
N ALA A 464 32.67 -1.77 5.79
CA ALA A 464 33.09 -1.97 7.18
C ALA A 464 32.22 -3.02 7.88
N GLN A 465 32.60 -3.38 9.11
CA GLN A 465 31.99 -4.46 9.89
C GLN A 465 31.74 -4.02 11.34
N TYR A 466 30.59 -4.34 11.97
CA TYR A 466 30.36 -3.89 13.34
C TYR A 466 31.17 -4.69 14.37
N ALA A 467 31.85 -3.98 15.26
CA ALA A 467 32.42 -4.46 16.51
C ALA A 467 31.41 -4.35 17.66
N ALA A 468 31.74 -5.00 18.79
CA ALA A 468 30.96 -4.92 20.01
C ALA A 468 30.78 -3.45 20.46
N GLY A 469 29.59 -3.13 20.97
CA GLY A 469 29.21 -1.75 21.26
C GLY A 469 27.92 -1.66 22.05
N ARG A 470 27.23 -0.52 21.97
CA ARG A 470 26.01 -0.25 22.75
C ARG A 470 24.97 0.48 21.90
N VAL A 471 23.83 -0.17 21.65
CA VAL A 471 22.74 0.35 20.80
C VAL A 471 21.50 0.67 21.64
N CYS A 472 20.72 1.69 21.26
CA CYS A 472 19.40 1.93 21.86
C CYS A 472 18.38 0.91 21.33
N VAL A 473 17.62 0.24 22.19
CA VAL A 473 16.56 -0.69 21.79
C VAL A 473 15.16 -0.04 21.92
N GLY A 474 14.10 -0.79 21.60
CA GLY A 474 12.77 -0.23 21.29
C GLY A 474 12.03 0.50 22.40
N ASP A 475 12.45 0.35 23.66
CA ASP A 475 11.95 1.07 24.85
C ASP A 475 12.84 2.26 25.26
N GLY A 476 13.97 2.48 24.55
CA GLY A 476 14.85 3.63 24.70
C GLY A 476 16.08 3.40 25.60
N HIS A 477 16.27 2.24 26.24
CA HIS A 477 17.53 1.97 26.95
C HIS A 477 18.64 1.49 26.00
N GLY A 478 19.90 1.70 26.42
CA GLY A 478 21.06 1.25 25.66
C GLY A 478 21.55 -0.13 26.11
N GLU A 479 21.52 -1.13 25.22
CA GLU A 479 22.00 -2.49 25.45
C GLU A 479 23.40 -2.72 24.87
N ASN A 480 24.24 -3.48 25.59
CA ASN A 480 25.52 -3.93 25.08
C ASN A 480 25.32 -5.10 24.10
N VAL A 481 25.95 -5.03 22.93
CA VAL A 481 25.80 -6.02 21.85
C VAL A 481 27.16 -6.49 21.34
N ALA A 482 27.20 -7.75 20.88
CA ALA A 482 28.41 -8.39 20.34
C ALA A 482 28.81 -7.82 18.97
N GLY A 483 30.09 -8.00 18.61
CA GLY A 483 30.59 -7.72 17.26
C GLY A 483 30.21 -8.84 16.28
N TYR A 484 30.18 -8.56 14.98
CA TYR A 484 29.74 -9.53 13.98
C TYR A 484 30.61 -10.80 13.95
N LEU A 485 31.92 -10.67 14.13
CA LEU A 485 32.83 -11.83 14.24
C LEU A 485 32.54 -12.69 15.49
N ASP A 486 32.06 -12.08 16.58
CA ASP A 486 31.67 -12.83 17.78
C ASP A 486 30.28 -13.45 17.63
N GLU A 487 29.38 -12.83 16.86
CA GLU A 487 28.12 -13.45 16.42
C GLU A 487 28.40 -14.69 15.54
N LEU A 488 29.38 -14.62 14.63
CA LEU A 488 29.79 -15.70 13.70
C LEU A 488 30.47 -16.90 14.37
N LYS A 489 31.27 -16.69 15.43
CA LYS A 489 31.94 -17.78 16.17
C LYS A 489 30.96 -18.80 16.75
N ARG A 490 29.72 -18.38 17.08
CA ARG A 490 28.66 -19.27 17.57
C ARG A 490 28.29 -20.35 16.54
N ASP A 491 28.46 -20.05 15.27
CA ASP A 491 28.17 -20.90 14.12
C ASP A 491 29.43 -21.55 13.53
N GLY A 492 30.59 -21.44 14.22
CA GLY A 492 31.86 -22.05 13.82
C GLY A 492 32.64 -21.29 12.76
N ILE A 493 32.31 -20.01 12.50
CA ILE A 493 33.01 -19.17 11.51
C ILE A 493 34.01 -18.26 12.23
N GLU A 494 35.30 -18.61 12.15
CA GLU A 494 36.40 -17.91 12.86
C GLU A 494 36.82 -16.58 12.21
N SER A 495 36.55 -16.37 10.93
CA SER A 495 36.97 -15.18 10.18
C SER A 495 36.02 -14.88 9.02
N SER A 496 35.69 -13.59 8.83
CA SER A 496 34.85 -13.12 7.73
C SER A 496 35.36 -11.79 7.16
N HIS A 497 35.26 -11.65 5.84
CA HIS A 497 35.49 -10.39 5.10
C HIS A 497 34.17 -9.79 4.57
N THR A 498 33.04 -10.24 5.11
CA THR A 498 31.71 -9.81 4.72
C THR A 498 31.32 -8.54 5.46
N GLU A 499 30.80 -7.58 4.69
CA GLU A 499 30.47 -6.25 5.17
C GLU A 499 29.08 -6.19 5.82
N THR A 500 28.99 -5.50 6.96
CA THR A 500 27.71 -5.14 7.62
C THR A 500 27.37 -3.66 7.43
N TYR A 501 28.30 -2.90 6.85
CA TYR A 501 28.19 -1.53 6.37
C TYR A 501 28.69 -1.49 4.93
N ALA A 502 27.88 -0.99 4.00
CA ALA A 502 28.28 -0.74 2.62
C ALA A 502 27.82 0.66 2.19
N ALA A 503 28.72 1.43 1.59
CA ALA A 503 28.43 2.75 1.03
C ALA A 503 29.04 2.88 -0.37
N VAL A 504 28.32 3.50 -1.31
CA VAL A 504 28.76 3.69 -2.70
C VAL A 504 28.37 5.08 -3.21
N LYS A 505 29.33 5.76 -3.85
CA LYS A 505 29.15 6.96 -4.66
C LYS A 505 28.89 6.55 -6.11
N LEU A 506 27.76 7.01 -6.63
CA LEU A 506 27.31 6.78 -7.99
C LEU A 506 27.24 8.10 -8.77
N TRP A 507 27.43 8.01 -10.09
CA TRP A 507 27.21 9.09 -11.03
C TRP A 507 26.16 8.65 -12.04
N ILE A 508 25.28 9.55 -12.46
CA ILE A 508 24.27 9.29 -13.49
C ILE A 508 24.61 10.14 -14.71
N ASP A 509 24.94 9.49 -15.81
CA ASP A 509 25.37 10.12 -17.06
C ASP A 509 24.17 10.51 -17.94
N ASN A 510 23.35 11.43 -17.40
CA ASN A 510 22.28 12.11 -18.14
C ASN A 510 22.28 13.63 -17.86
N GLU A 511 21.55 14.42 -18.64
CA GLU A 511 21.59 15.89 -18.52
C GLU A 511 21.04 16.41 -17.19
N ARG A 512 20.08 15.71 -16.57
CA ARG A 512 19.49 16.09 -15.28
C ARG A 512 20.49 15.98 -14.13
N TRP A 513 21.37 14.98 -14.14
CA TRP A 513 22.24 14.63 -13.01
C TRP A 513 23.73 14.77 -13.28
N LYS A 514 24.12 15.24 -14.46
CA LYS A 514 25.53 15.50 -14.82
C LYS A 514 26.22 16.38 -13.79
N GLY A 515 27.20 15.81 -13.08
CA GLY A 515 27.97 16.49 -12.04
C GLY A 515 27.36 16.46 -10.64
N VAL A 516 26.26 15.74 -10.43
CA VAL A 516 25.66 15.50 -9.10
C VAL A 516 26.03 14.08 -8.63
N PRO A 517 26.77 13.92 -7.51
CA PRO A 517 27.02 12.60 -6.94
C PRO A 517 25.80 12.09 -6.16
N PHE A 518 25.59 10.78 -6.24
CA PHE A 518 24.58 10.04 -5.47
C PHE A 518 25.28 9.14 -4.46
N TYR A 519 25.05 9.38 -3.17
CA TYR A 519 25.63 8.63 -2.08
C TYR A 519 24.61 7.65 -1.51
N VAL A 520 24.85 6.36 -1.67
CA VAL A 520 23.91 5.31 -1.26
C VAL A 520 24.58 4.43 -0.22
N ARG A 521 24.00 4.32 0.98
CA ARG A 521 24.54 3.48 2.08
C ARG A 521 23.50 2.61 2.75
N THR A 522 23.98 1.49 3.28
CA THR A 522 23.23 0.62 4.19
C THR A 522 24.13 0.12 5.31
N ALA A 523 23.60 0.05 6.53
CA ALA A 523 24.38 -0.37 7.68
C ALA A 523 23.53 -0.99 8.81
N LYS A 524 24.07 -2.02 9.46
CA LYS A 524 23.51 -2.64 10.67
C LYS A 524 24.21 -2.13 11.94
N ARG A 525 23.55 -2.27 13.09
CA ARG A 525 24.01 -1.81 14.42
C ARG A 525 24.31 -0.29 14.49
N MET A 526 23.53 0.53 13.82
CA MET A 526 23.69 2.00 13.85
C MET A 526 23.02 2.65 15.07
N HIS A 527 23.39 3.91 15.36
CA HIS A 527 22.81 4.73 16.41
C HIS A 527 21.28 4.85 16.33
N GLU A 528 20.75 5.12 15.14
CA GLU A 528 19.33 5.21 14.85
C GLU A 528 18.97 4.36 13.62
N GLY A 529 17.74 3.86 13.59
CA GLY A 529 17.20 3.11 12.46
C GLY A 529 16.37 4.02 11.59
N ASN A 530 16.80 4.24 10.34
CA ASN A 530 16.11 5.12 9.40
C ASN A 530 16.22 4.62 7.95
N VAL A 531 15.22 4.98 7.15
CA VAL A 531 15.21 4.80 5.70
C VAL A 531 14.80 6.13 5.12
N ALA A 532 15.72 6.82 4.43
CA ALA A 532 15.48 8.18 3.97
C ALA A 532 16.26 8.53 2.69
N ILE A 533 15.65 9.43 1.90
CA ILE A 533 16.30 10.13 0.79
C ILE A 533 16.54 11.57 1.26
N SER A 534 17.78 12.04 1.21
CA SER A 534 18.17 13.39 1.64
C SER A 534 18.82 14.12 0.47
N VAL A 535 18.15 15.14 -0.06
CA VAL A 535 18.60 15.98 -1.17
C VAL A 535 19.18 17.27 -0.59
N LYS A 536 20.49 17.49 -0.76
CA LYS A 536 21.16 18.75 -0.38
C LYS A 536 21.09 19.70 -1.57
N PHE A 537 20.58 20.91 -1.37
CA PHE A 537 20.62 21.97 -2.39
C PHE A 537 21.95 22.73 -2.33
N LYS A 538 22.35 23.35 -3.44
CA LYS A 538 23.56 24.19 -3.51
C LYS A 538 23.47 25.41 -2.58
N LYS A 539 24.62 26.03 -2.31
CA LYS A 539 24.72 27.27 -1.52
C LYS A 539 23.87 28.38 -2.17
N SER A 540 23.05 29.05 -1.36
CA SER A 540 22.25 30.22 -1.77
C SER A 540 23.15 31.32 -2.36
N PRO A 541 22.72 32.06 -3.40
CA PRO A 541 23.47 33.20 -3.94
C PRO A 541 23.79 34.29 -2.89
N MET A 542 22.98 34.38 -1.84
CA MET A 542 23.24 35.21 -0.66
C MET A 542 23.66 34.32 0.51
N GLN A 543 24.92 34.47 0.92
CA GLN A 543 25.48 33.96 2.17
C GLN A 543 25.69 35.13 3.13
N LEU A 544 25.17 35.03 4.36
CA LEU A 544 25.32 36.05 5.39
C LEU A 544 26.56 35.84 6.26
N ASN A 545 27.09 34.62 6.28
CA ASN A 545 28.34 34.22 6.94
C ASN A 545 28.77 32.83 6.41
N ASP A 546 30.01 32.43 6.67
CA ASP A 546 30.59 31.16 6.19
C ASP A 546 29.97 29.89 6.84
N SER A 547 29.18 30.04 7.89
CA SER A 547 28.55 28.93 8.63
C SER A 547 27.07 28.71 8.30
N GLN A 548 26.53 29.43 7.32
CA GLN A 548 25.12 29.32 6.91
C GLN A 548 24.83 27.95 6.29
N HIS A 549 23.80 27.26 6.79
CA HIS A 549 23.44 25.92 6.33
C HIS A 549 22.82 25.95 4.92
N GLN A 550 23.16 24.95 4.11
CA GLN A 550 22.47 24.68 2.84
C GLN A 550 21.09 24.08 3.10
N ASN A 551 20.14 24.31 2.18
CA ASN A 551 18.80 23.73 2.31
C ASN A 551 18.84 22.21 2.07
N TRP A 552 17.98 21.48 2.78
CA TRP A 552 17.76 20.06 2.59
C TRP A 552 16.29 19.77 2.34
N LEU A 553 16.00 18.83 1.45
CA LEU A 553 14.72 18.14 1.37
C LEU A 553 14.94 16.68 1.79
N VAL A 554 14.25 16.23 2.83
CA VAL A 554 14.35 14.86 3.35
C VAL A 554 13.01 14.16 3.16
N ILE A 555 13.02 13.04 2.43
CA ILE A 555 11.87 12.13 2.30
C ILE A 555 12.18 10.94 3.21
N SER A 556 11.55 10.92 4.38
CA SER A 556 11.65 9.83 5.35
C SER A 556 10.60 8.76 5.02
N ILE A 557 11.08 7.53 4.80
CA ILE A 557 10.28 6.33 4.55
C ILE A 557 10.04 5.58 5.86
N GLN A 558 11.06 5.47 6.72
CA GLN A 558 10.98 4.88 8.06
C GLN A 558 11.94 5.64 9.00
N PRO A 559 11.64 5.77 10.31
CA PRO A 559 10.54 5.15 11.05
C PRO A 559 9.20 5.90 10.94
N LYS A 560 9.20 7.13 10.42
CA LYS A 560 8.00 7.94 10.19
C LYS A 560 7.92 8.36 8.72
N GLU A 561 6.76 8.20 8.10
CA GLU A 561 6.53 8.60 6.70
C GLU A 561 6.30 10.12 6.63
N THR A 562 7.32 10.89 6.27
CA THR A 562 7.33 12.37 6.36
C THR A 562 8.21 12.99 5.28
N VAL A 563 7.77 14.11 4.69
CA VAL A 563 8.63 15.00 3.90
C VAL A 563 9.02 16.20 4.75
N LYS A 564 10.32 16.50 4.88
CA LYS A 564 10.83 17.68 5.61
C LYS A 564 11.61 18.61 4.68
N LEU A 565 11.42 19.92 4.81
CA LEU A 565 12.20 20.93 4.10
C LEU A 565 12.91 21.84 5.11
N GLU A 566 14.24 21.90 5.04
CA GLU A 566 15.07 22.74 5.90
C GLU A 566 15.45 24.06 5.22
N ILE A 567 15.04 25.18 5.82
CA ILE A 567 15.24 26.53 5.30
C ILE A 567 15.93 27.44 6.32
N GLU A 568 16.70 28.42 5.83
CA GLU A 568 17.24 29.49 6.68
C GLU A 568 16.19 30.58 6.91
N SER A 569 16.07 31.06 8.14
CA SER A 569 15.13 32.11 8.53
C SER A 569 15.76 33.06 9.56
N LYS A 570 15.36 34.33 9.55
CA LYS A 570 15.88 35.35 10.48
C LYS A 570 15.54 34.97 11.93
N ILE A 571 16.53 35.09 12.81
CA ILE A 571 16.32 35.11 14.26
C ILE A 571 15.67 36.45 14.62
N PRO A 572 14.49 36.48 15.28
CA PRO A 572 13.86 37.73 15.70
C PRO A 572 14.79 38.54 16.62
N GLY A 573 15.14 39.75 16.19
CA GLY A 573 16.15 40.58 16.84
C GLY A 573 16.62 41.73 15.94
N LEU A 574 17.54 42.54 16.45
CA LEU A 574 18.15 43.65 15.71
C LEU A 574 19.18 43.16 14.69
N ASP A 575 19.93 42.11 15.04
CA ASP A 575 20.98 41.54 14.19
C ASP A 575 20.43 40.87 12.91
N ILE A 576 21.32 40.70 11.92
CA ILE A 576 21.07 39.95 10.69
C ILE A 576 21.60 38.52 10.86
N ALA A 577 21.11 37.84 11.91
CA ALA A 577 21.42 36.44 12.20
C ALA A 577 20.31 35.51 11.69
N THR A 578 20.69 34.34 11.18
CA THR A 578 19.74 33.30 10.73
C THR A 578 19.87 32.03 11.56
N ARG A 579 18.83 31.20 11.45
CA ARG A 579 18.77 29.83 11.94
C ARG A 579 18.07 28.96 10.91
N THR A 580 18.43 27.69 10.89
CA THR A 580 17.71 26.67 10.14
C THR A 580 16.38 26.38 10.84
N LEU A 581 15.31 26.26 10.07
CA LEU A 581 13.98 25.79 10.47
C LEU A 581 13.62 24.57 9.62
N SER A 582 12.92 23.60 10.20
CA SER A 582 12.33 22.48 9.47
C SER A 582 10.84 22.71 9.26
N ILE A 583 10.38 22.51 8.04
CA ILE A 583 8.96 22.43 7.68
C ILE A 583 8.64 20.95 7.49
N ASP A 584 7.94 20.37 8.46
CA ASP A 584 7.62 18.94 8.51
C ASP A 584 6.20 18.69 7.98
N ALA A 585 6.08 17.85 6.95
CA ALA A 585 4.83 17.38 6.38
C ALA A 585 4.71 15.86 6.55
N PRO A 586 4.11 15.37 7.65
CA PRO A 586 3.77 13.96 7.80
C PRO A 586 2.86 13.52 6.65
N THR A 587 3.30 12.51 5.91
CA THR A 587 2.55 12.03 4.73
C THR A 587 1.41 11.10 5.09
N ARG A 588 1.48 10.48 6.28
CA ARG A 588 0.41 9.69 6.90
C ARG A 588 -0.36 10.51 7.92
N GLN A 589 -1.67 10.57 7.77
CA GLN A 589 -2.61 11.27 8.61
C GLN A 589 -3.41 10.31 9.51
N GLN A 590 -4.09 10.85 10.52
CA GLN A 590 -4.92 10.05 11.42
C GLN A 590 -6.16 9.52 10.68
N GLY A 591 -6.25 8.19 10.55
CA GLY A 591 -7.35 7.50 9.86
C GLY A 591 -6.95 6.87 8.53
N ASP A 592 -5.76 7.17 8.00
CA ASP A 592 -5.25 6.57 6.76
C ASP A 592 -5.04 5.06 6.89
N GLU A 593 -5.32 4.31 5.82
CA GLU A 593 -5.12 2.86 5.77
C GLU A 593 -3.64 2.49 5.97
N SER A 594 -3.36 1.61 6.94
CA SER A 594 -2.03 1.03 7.15
C SER A 594 -2.00 -0.39 6.59
N ILE A 595 -1.67 -0.51 5.31
CA ILE A 595 -1.50 -1.78 4.60
C ILE A 595 0.00 -2.13 4.58
N ASP A 596 0.37 -3.37 4.91
CA ASP A 596 1.76 -3.82 4.79
C ASP A 596 2.17 -3.98 3.31
N SER A 597 3.46 -3.79 3.06
CA SER A 597 4.11 -4.05 1.77
C SER A 597 3.75 -5.40 1.13
N TYR A 598 3.68 -6.49 1.89
CA TYR A 598 3.27 -7.79 1.35
C TYR A 598 1.79 -7.87 1.05
N GLU A 599 0.93 -7.20 1.84
CA GLU A 599 -0.51 -7.18 1.60
C GLU A 599 -0.85 -6.47 0.28
N THR A 600 -0.18 -5.35 -0.02
CA THR A 600 -0.26 -4.66 -1.31
C THR A 600 0.24 -5.55 -2.46
N LEU A 601 1.43 -6.15 -2.31
CA LEU A 601 1.99 -7.02 -3.36
C LEU A 601 1.10 -8.23 -3.63
N MET A 602 0.62 -8.94 -2.60
CA MET A 602 -0.27 -10.08 -2.78
C MET A 602 -1.58 -9.71 -3.51
N LEU A 603 -2.13 -8.52 -3.26
CA LEU A 603 -3.29 -8.03 -4.01
C LEU A 603 -2.94 -7.81 -5.49
N ASN A 604 -1.83 -7.11 -5.76
CA ASN A 604 -1.37 -6.86 -7.13
C ASN A 604 -1.10 -8.17 -7.89
N LEU A 605 -0.61 -9.22 -7.24
CA LEU A 605 -0.46 -10.56 -7.82
C LEU A 605 -1.81 -11.19 -8.22
N MET A 606 -2.87 -10.99 -7.42
CA MET A 606 -4.21 -11.51 -7.70
C MET A 606 -4.93 -10.73 -8.80
N GLU A 607 -4.73 -9.41 -8.86
CA GLU A 607 -5.27 -8.54 -9.90
C GLU A 607 -4.48 -8.70 -11.22
N GLY A 608 -3.17 -8.94 -11.13
CA GLY A 608 -2.25 -9.09 -12.25
C GLY A 608 -1.48 -7.83 -12.60
N ASP A 609 -1.32 -6.92 -11.64
CA ASP A 609 -0.57 -5.68 -11.80
C ASP A 609 0.94 -5.91 -11.53
N PRO A 610 1.82 -5.75 -12.53
CA PRO A 610 3.27 -5.86 -12.36
C PRO A 610 3.93 -4.52 -11.98
N SER A 611 3.18 -3.49 -11.56
CA SER A 611 3.68 -2.13 -11.23
C SER A 611 4.78 -2.12 -10.16
N GLN A 612 4.64 -2.97 -9.14
CA GLN A 612 5.49 -3.01 -7.94
C GLN A 612 6.43 -4.23 -7.92
N TYR A 613 6.68 -4.82 -9.09
CA TYR A 613 7.50 -6.02 -9.26
C TYR A 613 8.72 -5.75 -10.15
N LEU A 614 9.86 -6.38 -9.83
CA LEU A 614 11.09 -6.20 -10.61
C LEU A 614 10.98 -6.91 -11.96
N HIS A 615 11.19 -6.15 -13.03
CA HIS A 615 11.44 -6.72 -14.36
C HIS A 615 12.88 -7.20 -14.47
N ILE A 616 13.14 -8.26 -15.25
CA ILE A 616 14.50 -8.79 -15.43
C ILE A 616 15.52 -7.73 -15.86
N SER A 617 15.16 -6.81 -16.75
CA SER A 617 16.07 -5.75 -17.21
C SER A 617 16.48 -4.76 -16.13
N GLU A 618 15.68 -4.61 -15.07
CA GLU A 618 16.09 -3.84 -13.88
C GLU A 618 17.12 -4.63 -13.07
N VAL A 619 16.83 -5.91 -12.81
CA VAL A 619 17.72 -6.84 -12.08
C VAL A 619 19.09 -6.96 -12.76
N GLU A 620 19.12 -7.08 -14.09
CA GLU A 620 20.37 -7.10 -14.85
C GLU A 620 21.14 -5.78 -14.77
N ALA A 621 20.46 -4.62 -14.83
CA ALA A 621 21.12 -3.32 -14.74
C ALA A 621 21.72 -3.10 -13.35
N GLN A 622 20.97 -3.49 -12.30
CA GLN A 622 21.44 -3.51 -10.92
C GLN A 622 22.67 -4.41 -10.75
N TRP A 623 22.65 -5.65 -11.27
CA TRP A 623 23.80 -6.54 -11.19
C TRP A 623 25.00 -6.04 -12.00
N LYS A 624 24.81 -5.49 -13.22
CA LYS A 624 25.90 -4.89 -14.01
C LYS A 624 26.64 -3.77 -13.26
N LEU A 625 25.94 -3.03 -12.40
CA LEU A 625 26.52 -2.00 -11.54
C LEU A 625 27.23 -2.56 -10.30
N VAL A 626 26.66 -3.58 -9.66
CA VAL A 626 27.11 -4.12 -8.36
C VAL A 626 28.21 -5.18 -8.49
N ASP A 627 28.21 -5.97 -9.57
CA ASP A 627 29.17 -7.05 -9.84
C ASP A 627 30.64 -6.64 -9.71
N PRO A 628 31.11 -5.48 -10.24
CA PRO A 628 32.49 -5.05 -10.10
C PRO A 628 32.91 -4.82 -8.65
N ILE A 629 32.01 -4.25 -7.82
CA ILE A 629 32.23 -4.04 -6.40
C ILE A 629 32.36 -5.39 -5.70
N VAL A 630 31.35 -6.26 -5.90
CA VAL A 630 31.29 -7.62 -5.35
C VAL A 630 32.55 -8.43 -5.65
N LYS A 631 32.98 -8.45 -6.91
CA LYS A 631 34.15 -9.24 -7.36
C LYS A 631 35.45 -8.71 -6.76
N THR A 632 35.60 -7.39 -6.67
CA THR A 632 36.79 -6.76 -6.08
C THR A 632 36.85 -7.01 -4.57
N TRP A 633 35.73 -6.82 -3.86
CA TRP A 633 35.61 -7.06 -2.42
C TRP A 633 35.74 -8.54 -2.03
N ALA A 634 35.30 -9.47 -2.89
CA ALA A 634 35.50 -10.90 -2.67
C ALA A 634 36.96 -11.33 -2.86
N ALA A 635 37.71 -10.67 -3.75
CA ALA A 635 39.13 -10.92 -3.99
C ALA A 635 40.02 -10.33 -2.88
N ASP A 636 39.68 -9.15 -2.36
CA ASP A 636 40.39 -8.51 -1.25
C ASP A 636 40.14 -9.22 0.09
N LYS A 637 41.20 -9.87 0.60
CA LYS A 637 41.25 -10.59 1.89
C LYS A 637 41.87 -9.77 3.02
N THR A 638 41.93 -8.45 2.89
CA THR A 638 42.30 -7.57 4.02
C THR A 638 41.20 -7.63 5.09
N PRO A 639 41.53 -7.66 6.39
CA PRO A 639 40.54 -7.48 7.45
C PRO A 639 39.76 -6.17 7.25
N LEU A 640 38.44 -6.21 7.42
CA LEU A 640 37.63 -5.00 7.29
C LEU A 640 37.86 -4.04 8.46
N LEU A 641 37.73 -2.74 8.19
CA LEU A 641 37.62 -1.75 9.25
C LEU A 641 36.41 -2.09 10.13
N GLN A 642 36.60 -2.01 11.45
CA GLN A 642 35.53 -2.21 12.40
C GLN A 642 35.00 -0.87 12.95
N TYR A 643 33.68 -0.70 12.90
CA TYR A 643 32.97 0.41 13.53
C TYR A 643 32.24 -0.08 14.77
N ARG A 644 32.09 0.74 15.81
CA ARG A 644 31.48 0.28 17.06
C ARG A 644 29.96 0.27 16.91
N ALA A 645 29.29 -0.81 17.32
CA ALA A 645 27.84 -0.86 17.35
C ALA A 645 27.26 0.30 18.19
N GLY A 646 26.32 1.04 17.61
CA GLY A 646 25.71 2.25 18.18
C GLY A 646 26.37 3.57 17.76
N ASP A 647 27.48 3.53 17.00
CA ASP A 647 28.01 4.71 16.34
C ASP A 647 27.07 5.21 15.23
N ARG A 648 27.20 6.49 14.88
CA ARG A 648 26.39 7.15 13.85
C ARG A 648 26.82 6.78 12.44
N ASP A 649 28.13 6.63 12.24
CA ASP A 649 28.79 6.24 10.99
C ASP A 649 30.30 6.03 11.21
N PRO A 650 30.98 5.18 10.42
CA PRO A 650 32.44 5.11 10.38
C PRO A 650 33.00 6.38 9.73
N LYS A 651 33.93 7.10 10.38
CA LYS A 651 34.50 8.35 9.83
C LYS A 651 35.20 8.14 8.49
N GLU A 652 35.78 6.96 8.32
CA GLU A 652 36.50 6.52 7.14
C GLU A 652 35.58 6.31 5.93
N SER A 653 34.26 6.23 6.13
CA SER A 653 33.28 6.21 5.03
C SER A 653 33.36 7.49 4.17
N GLY A 654 33.84 8.59 4.76
CA GLY A 654 33.99 9.88 4.08
C GLY A 654 34.95 9.88 2.90
N VAL A 655 35.76 8.83 2.73
CA VAL A 655 36.67 8.63 1.59
C VAL A 655 35.96 8.67 0.22
N ILE A 656 34.64 8.44 0.20
CA ILE A 656 33.85 8.47 -1.04
C ILE A 656 33.27 9.85 -1.38
N PHE A 657 33.33 10.85 -0.51
CA PHE A 657 32.79 12.20 -0.83
C PHE A 657 33.65 12.94 -1.87
N GLU A 658 33.07 13.94 -2.53
CA GLU A 658 33.77 14.79 -3.50
C GLU A 658 34.47 16.00 -2.86
N THR A 659 33.97 16.47 -1.72
CA THR A 659 34.52 17.64 -0.98
C THR A 659 34.51 17.40 0.52
N GLU A 660 35.41 18.08 1.25
CA GLU A 660 35.55 17.95 2.71
C GLU A 660 34.35 18.49 3.50
N ASP A 661 33.50 19.33 2.89
CA ASP A 661 32.24 19.85 3.47
C ASP A 661 31.00 18.97 3.17
N GLN A 662 31.20 17.82 2.51
CA GLN A 662 30.19 16.78 2.38
C GLN A 662 30.34 15.74 3.49
N PHE A 663 29.21 15.39 4.09
CA PHE A 663 29.10 14.44 5.19
C PHE A 663 27.78 13.69 5.05
N TRP A 664 27.70 12.49 5.65
CA TRP A 664 26.44 11.75 5.69
C TRP A 664 25.44 12.42 6.62
N ARG A 665 24.23 12.64 6.14
CA ARG A 665 23.11 13.00 7.00
C ARG A 665 22.73 11.78 7.83
N TYR A 666 22.96 11.84 9.14
CA TYR A 666 22.76 10.73 10.07
C TYR A 666 21.31 10.65 10.54
N SER A 667 20.65 11.79 10.71
CA SER A 667 19.29 11.86 11.26
C SER A 667 18.29 12.58 10.35
N ILE A 668 17.02 12.16 10.45
CA ILE A 668 15.88 12.88 9.88
C ILE A 668 15.45 14.09 10.74
N GLU A 669 16.00 14.24 11.94
CA GLU A 669 15.69 15.37 12.82
C GLU A 669 16.67 16.54 12.64
N LEU A 670 16.14 17.76 12.67
CA LEU A 670 16.91 18.99 12.46
C LEU A 670 17.99 19.13 13.55
N GLY A 671 19.24 19.25 13.13
CA GLY A 671 20.38 19.34 14.05
C GLY A 671 20.78 17.99 14.67
N GLY A 672 20.14 16.88 14.31
CA GLY A 672 20.54 15.54 14.75
C GLY A 672 22.00 15.22 14.41
N ASP A 673 22.54 15.82 13.35
CA ASP A 673 23.94 15.69 12.90
C ASP A 673 24.96 16.51 13.73
N LYS A 674 24.54 17.33 14.71
CA LYS A 674 25.43 18.21 15.51
C LYS A 674 25.97 17.58 16.81
N HIS A 675 25.79 16.27 16.97
CA HIS A 675 26.18 15.48 18.15
C HIS A 675 26.93 14.20 17.74
#